data_AF-A0AAT9WBM1-F1
#
_entry.id   AF-A0AAT9WBM1-F1
#
_cell.length_a   1.000
_cell.length_b   1.000
_cell.length_c   1.000
_cell.angle_alpha   90.00
_cell.angle_beta   90.00
_cell.angle_gamma   90.00
#
_symmetry.space_group_name_H-M   'P 1'
#
loop_
_entity.id
_entity.type
_entity.pdbx_description
1 polymer ?
#
loop_
_entity_poly.entity_id
_entity_poly.type
_entity_poly.pdbx_seq_one_letter_code
_entity_poly.pdbx_strand_id
1 'polypeptide(L)'
;MLTFLRNTIKITWCGCVVFGAAQAGAATPSLNGQSGYINMPNASVEQDGTFSTGYSYDNPYGAIWTSATILPFLQVGARYVSISGVAGFSSVPGQYGSNYGRFKDKVFDAKVRLWSETAWLPQVAVGATDLQGTELFKGQYVVATKTFGAAKNLELSAGVGRRRPDGVFAGARWTPAQAPNWSVVAEYDAIDYARDFRAGQTFAGQRKAGPVVGLEYHRGWLGAQIARHSDHFSANAYVSIPFAQREFLPKLREPKAFEQKDAPPRASMAAWQKDGKPGAALVQALARQDFKNIRVELDGGILKMTLTNNRISNLGRAVGRASRTALAFAPAGTRGLHITYTKNEQPVATYEFQDLYALSYYLGGTIDREAFLKTVLVRQGTPDDRLATADQPGMLAGLNEDVPIGVDVGHDGNAIQLRSEDRESNRMRIAPKLGLFFNDPSGALRYEVDAAANYDRRLATGLYLNGGLTAKVIETVSGVTQPSNSLLPHVRTDIAEYKRGSRIKLNKLMLNQYAMPAPNWYGRLSGGFYEEMYRGAGGQLLYAPNDARWAADLTVDALQQRGVRGWFDARDYRTVTALGALHYRLPSDITVTARAGRFLARDAGVRMEFKRRFLSGIELGAWYTRTNGKDITNPGSPANPYNDKGVFLNISLNSMLLADTQASAMLAVSPWTRDVGQLVATPGDLYEMIEKPRRDMSIADGLGNLGERPDEQALAALYMDPKPLSSPWPVFRLRLDQAAASSPTLPVWIKGGALGTGAVLASAALDKPADRFVKRHQENAVMRGWGNFGKAAPIALVGAAGAAFAFGDQRAQNIGLISLESVAGAIGVTTVGKYAVGRARPGEELGSWAHTGGKRSEASFPSGHSAVAFAAVTPFAQEYDAPWLYGLAALSSAGRVAARQHFVSDTVAGGLVGYAIGSWLWQSQRENRGSFLSINPGPKEIGVSWRGSY
;
A
#
# COMPACT_ATOMS: atom_id res chain seq x y z
N MET A 1 13.43 38.55 -29.78
CA MET A 1 13.02 37.57 -28.75
C MET A 1 14.14 37.34 -27.71
N LEU A 2 14.80 38.41 -27.22
CA LEU A 2 15.93 38.30 -26.29
C LEU A 2 16.06 39.52 -25.34
N THR A 3 14.96 40.26 -25.13
CA THR A 3 14.97 41.53 -24.38
C THR A 3 13.85 41.62 -23.34
N PHE A 4 13.42 40.49 -22.76
CA PHE A 4 12.37 40.42 -21.75
C PHE A 4 12.78 39.72 -20.44
N LEU A 5 14.08 39.49 -20.22
CA LEU A 5 14.61 38.73 -19.08
C LEU A 5 15.34 39.59 -18.02
N ARG A 6 15.10 40.90 -17.97
CA ARG A 6 15.93 41.80 -17.14
C ARG A 6 15.33 42.37 -15.87
N ASN A 7 14.04 42.16 -15.54
CA ASN A 7 13.50 42.71 -14.30
C ASN A 7 12.69 41.71 -13.45
N THR A 8 13.19 41.53 -12.22
CA THR A 8 12.49 41.14 -10.98
C THR A 8 12.14 39.67 -10.77
N ILE A 9 13.16 38.85 -10.54
CA ILE A 9 13.05 37.67 -9.65
C ILE A 9 14.26 37.68 -8.71
N LYS A 10 14.20 38.45 -7.62
CA LYS A 10 15.00 38.16 -6.42
C LYS A 10 14.28 37.02 -5.68
N ILE A 11 14.45 35.78 -6.16
CA ILE A 11 14.19 34.61 -5.32
C ILE A 11 15.39 34.50 -4.39
N THR A 12 15.24 35.05 -3.20
CA THR A 12 16.07 34.65 -2.07
C THR A 12 15.82 33.15 -1.88
N TRP A 13 16.82 32.35 -2.19
CA TRP A 13 16.88 30.93 -1.79
C TRP A 13 16.95 30.86 -0.27
N CYS A 14 15.82 31.08 0.41
CA CYS A 14 15.66 30.65 1.79
C CYS A 14 15.48 29.14 1.77
N GLY A 15 16.58 28.43 2.00
CA GLY A 15 16.59 27.01 2.26
C GLY A 15 15.67 26.69 3.43
N CYS A 16 14.48 26.19 3.14
CA CYS A 16 13.66 25.44 4.09
C CYS A 16 13.72 23.98 3.67
N VAL A 17 14.89 23.38 3.83
CA VAL A 17 14.99 21.93 3.99
C VAL A 17 14.58 21.70 5.44
N VAL A 18 13.45 21.02 5.65
CA VAL A 18 13.04 20.57 6.99
C VAL A 18 14.16 19.66 7.51
N PHE A 19 14.90 20.15 8.51
CA PHE A 19 15.98 19.44 9.17
C PHE A 19 15.38 18.34 10.06
N GLY A 20 15.19 17.15 9.50
CA GLY A 20 15.19 15.94 10.32
C GLY A 20 16.61 15.69 10.80
N ALA A 21 16.81 15.58 12.13
CA ALA A 21 18.08 15.12 12.67
C ALA A 21 18.41 13.75 12.04
N ALA A 22 19.55 13.66 11.34
CA ALA A 22 20.06 12.39 10.85
C ALA A 22 20.30 11.48 12.07
N GLN A 23 19.51 10.43 12.21
CA GLN A 23 19.82 9.38 13.19
C GLN A 23 21.06 8.65 12.70
N ALA A 24 22.13 8.69 13.49
CA ALA A 24 23.25 7.76 13.32
C ALA A 24 22.70 6.33 13.38
N GLY A 25 22.96 5.51 12.34
CA GLY A 25 22.45 4.14 12.25
C GLY A 25 21.11 3.97 11.51
N ALA A 26 20.72 4.90 10.64
CA ALA A 26 19.57 4.71 9.76
C ALA A 26 19.80 3.53 8.79
N ALA A 27 18.76 2.71 8.57
CA ALA A 27 18.81 1.66 7.57
C ALA A 27 19.00 2.28 6.18
N THR A 28 20.07 1.92 5.46
CA THR A 28 20.35 2.46 4.11
C THR A 28 20.16 1.39 3.04
N PRO A 29 19.64 1.75 1.85
CA PRO A 29 19.54 0.84 0.71
C PRO A 29 20.90 0.33 0.21
N SER A 30 20.99 -0.99 0.04
CA SER A 30 22.08 -1.69 -0.65
C SER A 30 21.99 -1.50 -2.18
N LEU A 31 22.94 -2.07 -2.95
CA LEU A 31 22.90 -2.13 -4.41
C LEU A 31 21.64 -2.84 -4.94
N ASN A 32 21.02 -3.68 -4.11
CA ASN A 32 19.81 -4.42 -4.41
C ASN A 32 18.52 -3.65 -4.07
N GLY A 33 18.63 -2.46 -3.46
CA GLY A 33 17.53 -1.58 -3.06
C GLY A 33 16.87 -1.90 -1.72
N GLN A 34 16.99 -3.14 -1.23
CA GLN A 34 16.64 -3.46 0.17
C GLN A 34 17.65 -2.85 1.14
N SER A 35 17.24 -2.57 2.37
CA SER A 35 18.18 -2.11 3.39
C SER A 35 19.31 -3.12 3.60
N GLY A 36 20.54 -2.67 3.74
CA GLY A 36 21.69 -3.56 3.86
C GLY A 36 22.98 -2.77 3.95
N TYR A 37 24.08 -3.40 3.58
CA TYR A 37 25.39 -2.77 3.42
C TYR A 37 25.61 -2.47 1.93
N ILE A 38 26.41 -3.26 1.23
CA ILE A 38 26.70 -3.08 -0.20
C ILE A 38 25.91 -4.10 -1.02
N ASN A 39 26.23 -5.38 -0.90
CA ASN A 39 25.44 -6.49 -1.45
C ASN A 39 24.69 -7.24 -0.35
N MET A 40 25.25 -7.29 0.87
CA MET A 40 24.70 -8.10 1.95
C MET A 40 23.56 -7.39 2.69
N PRO A 41 22.50 -8.12 3.06
CA PRO A 41 21.41 -7.57 3.83
C PRO A 41 21.80 -7.40 5.31
N ASN A 42 21.15 -6.45 5.99
CA ASN A 42 21.12 -6.35 7.45
C ASN A 42 19.71 -6.60 7.98
N ALA A 43 19.54 -6.67 9.31
CA ALA A 43 18.24 -6.85 9.94
C ALA A 43 17.41 -5.55 10.05
N SER A 44 18.04 -4.40 9.76
CA SER A 44 17.37 -3.10 9.77
C SER A 44 16.34 -3.00 8.65
N VAL A 45 15.24 -2.31 8.94
CA VAL A 45 14.26 -1.82 7.96
C VAL A 45 14.22 -0.30 8.10
N GLU A 46 14.00 0.40 7.00
CA GLU A 46 13.81 1.85 7.02
C GLU A 46 12.60 2.24 7.86
N GLN A 47 12.48 3.53 8.19
CA GLN A 47 11.32 4.05 8.92
C GLN A 47 10.01 3.75 8.19
N ASP A 48 8.92 3.71 8.94
CA ASP A 48 7.60 3.40 8.39
C ASP A 48 7.20 4.39 7.29
N GLY A 49 6.74 3.86 6.15
CA GLY A 49 6.40 4.69 5.00
C GLY A 49 7.58 5.30 4.25
N THR A 50 8.82 4.92 4.53
CA THR A 50 9.94 5.30 3.66
C THR A 50 9.83 4.58 2.32
N PHE A 51 9.80 5.37 1.25
CA PHE A 51 9.89 4.91 -0.14
C PHE A 51 11.23 5.35 -0.71
N SER A 52 12.02 4.40 -1.17
CA SER A 52 13.36 4.63 -1.69
C SER A 52 13.44 4.17 -3.15
N THR A 53 14.08 4.94 -4.01
CA THR A 53 14.35 4.52 -5.40
C THR A 53 15.71 5.03 -5.85
N GLY A 54 16.39 4.23 -6.66
CA GLY A 54 17.75 4.53 -7.06
C GLY A 54 18.21 3.75 -8.28
N TYR A 55 19.43 4.05 -8.68
CA TYR A 55 20.17 3.32 -9.68
C TYR A 55 21.44 2.76 -9.04
N SER A 56 21.68 1.47 -9.23
CA SER A 56 22.91 0.81 -8.85
C SER A 56 23.63 0.24 -10.06
N TYR A 57 24.96 0.21 -9.99
CA TYR A 57 25.82 -0.43 -10.96
C TYR A 57 26.88 -1.27 -10.26
N ASP A 58 26.94 -2.53 -10.65
CA ASP A 58 27.78 -3.57 -10.07
C ASP A 58 28.09 -4.61 -11.17
N ASN A 59 29.16 -4.40 -11.93
CA ASN A 59 29.48 -5.11 -13.18
C ASN A 59 29.22 -6.63 -13.06
N PRO A 60 28.42 -7.27 -13.95
CA PRO A 60 27.78 -6.75 -15.17
C PRO A 60 26.37 -6.17 -14.98
N TYR A 61 25.90 -6.05 -13.73
CA TYR A 61 24.55 -5.67 -13.38
C TYR A 61 24.38 -4.15 -13.29
N GLY A 62 23.42 -3.61 -14.01
CA GLY A 62 22.89 -2.27 -13.78
C GLY A 62 21.43 -2.39 -13.40
N ALA A 63 21.00 -1.80 -12.28
CA ALA A 63 19.64 -1.95 -11.79
C ALA A 63 19.01 -0.60 -11.45
N ILE A 64 17.78 -0.40 -11.93
CA ILE A 64 16.87 0.59 -11.34
C ILE A 64 16.06 -0.15 -10.31
N TRP A 65 16.08 0.32 -9.07
CA TRP A 65 15.39 -0.34 -7.96
C TRP A 65 14.50 0.65 -7.21
N THR A 66 13.49 0.09 -6.57
CA THR A 66 12.55 0.78 -5.70
C THR A 66 12.26 -0.10 -4.50
N SER A 67 12.21 0.46 -3.31
CA SER A 67 11.81 -0.22 -2.09
C SER A 67 10.87 0.64 -1.27
N ALA A 68 10.00 -0.01 -0.50
CA ALA A 68 9.04 0.66 0.35
C ALA A 68 8.90 -0.10 1.68
N THR A 69 9.01 0.62 2.79
CA THR A 69 8.60 0.12 4.10
C THR A 69 7.08 0.24 4.23
N ILE A 70 6.38 -0.82 3.81
CA ILE A 70 4.91 -0.89 3.79
C ILE A 70 4.32 -1.10 5.18
N LEU A 71 5.09 -1.60 6.14
CA LEU A 71 4.77 -1.62 7.57
C LEU A 71 6.06 -1.42 8.37
N PRO A 72 6.03 -1.01 9.65
CA PRO A 72 7.25 -0.79 10.47
C PRO A 72 8.19 -2.01 10.61
N PHE A 73 7.79 -3.16 10.09
CA PHE A 73 8.51 -4.42 10.09
C PHE A 73 8.57 -5.10 8.71
N LEU A 74 7.92 -4.55 7.68
CA LEU A 74 7.86 -5.13 6.34
C LEU A 74 8.39 -4.14 5.32
N GLN A 75 9.50 -4.48 4.70
CA GLN A 75 10.04 -3.79 3.53
C GLN A 75 9.80 -4.67 2.30
N VAL A 76 9.30 -4.10 1.23
CA VAL A 76 9.21 -4.76 -0.08
C VAL A 76 10.07 -4.00 -1.08
N GLY A 77 10.60 -4.70 -2.07
CA GLY A 77 11.43 -4.13 -3.12
C GLY A 77 11.04 -4.66 -4.49
N ALA A 78 11.25 -3.84 -5.50
CA ALA A 78 11.21 -4.24 -6.90
C ALA A 78 12.45 -3.68 -7.60
N ARG A 79 13.10 -4.46 -8.45
CA ARG A 79 14.21 -3.97 -9.27
C ARG A 79 14.17 -4.52 -10.68
N TYR A 80 14.63 -3.69 -11.60
CA TYR A 80 14.80 -4.00 -13.00
C TYR A 80 16.28 -4.12 -13.31
N VAL A 81 16.78 -5.34 -13.49
CA VAL A 81 18.20 -5.62 -13.63
C VAL A 81 18.54 -5.81 -15.10
N SER A 82 19.40 -4.97 -15.65
CA SER A 82 20.02 -5.14 -16.96
C SER A 82 21.36 -5.87 -16.81
N ILE A 83 21.58 -6.90 -17.63
CA ILE A 83 22.83 -7.68 -17.63
C ILE A 83 23.67 -7.31 -18.85
N SER A 84 24.85 -6.73 -18.61
CA SER A 84 25.79 -6.37 -19.67
C SER A 84 26.42 -7.61 -20.30
N GLY A 85 26.54 -7.62 -21.63
CA GLY A 85 27.10 -8.75 -22.39
C GLY A 85 26.08 -9.82 -22.81
N VAL A 86 24.82 -9.74 -22.35
CA VAL A 86 23.76 -10.68 -22.73
C VAL A 86 22.70 -9.96 -23.57
N ALA A 87 22.42 -10.43 -24.78
CA ALA A 87 21.31 -9.92 -25.59
C ALA A 87 19.96 -10.40 -25.04
N GLY A 88 18.96 -9.53 -25.02
CA GLY A 88 17.62 -9.87 -24.50
C GLY A 88 16.79 -10.76 -25.42
N PHE A 89 17.03 -10.67 -26.73
CA PHE A 89 16.46 -11.51 -27.77
C PHE A 89 17.53 -11.81 -28.84
N SER A 90 17.14 -12.42 -29.96
CA SER A 90 18.02 -12.60 -31.12
C SER A 90 18.67 -11.27 -31.50
N SER A 91 19.98 -11.23 -31.73
CA SER A 91 20.69 -10.06 -32.25
C SER A 91 20.71 -10.02 -33.78
N VAL A 92 20.02 -10.96 -34.44
CA VAL A 92 19.95 -11.04 -35.91
C VAL A 92 19.01 -9.96 -36.44
N PRO A 93 19.46 -9.05 -37.32
CA PRO A 93 18.60 -8.02 -37.91
C PRO A 93 17.35 -8.61 -38.57
N GLY A 94 16.18 -8.01 -38.33
CA GLY A 94 14.91 -8.45 -38.91
C GLY A 94 14.20 -9.59 -38.16
N GLN A 95 14.84 -10.20 -37.16
CA GLN A 95 14.19 -11.18 -36.28
C GLN A 95 13.51 -10.50 -35.07
N TYR A 96 12.52 -11.21 -34.50
CA TYR A 96 11.80 -10.74 -33.31
C TYR A 96 12.77 -10.38 -32.18
N GLY A 97 12.72 -9.12 -31.74
CA GLY A 97 13.51 -8.60 -30.62
C GLY A 97 14.94 -8.13 -30.95
N SER A 98 15.33 -8.04 -32.23
CA SER A 98 16.67 -7.61 -32.66
C SER A 98 17.15 -6.27 -32.09
N ASN A 99 16.22 -5.36 -31.82
CA ASN A 99 16.52 -4.02 -31.30
C ASN A 99 16.26 -3.88 -29.78
N TYR A 100 16.01 -4.98 -29.06
CA TYR A 100 15.68 -4.95 -27.63
C TYR A 100 16.89 -4.58 -26.73
N GLY A 101 18.09 -4.77 -27.25
CA GLY A 101 19.36 -4.52 -26.56
C GLY A 101 19.69 -5.59 -25.52
N ARG A 102 20.16 -5.14 -24.36
CA ARG A 102 20.58 -6.03 -23.25
C ARG A 102 19.41 -6.80 -22.65
N PHE A 103 19.71 -8.01 -22.18
CA PHE A 103 18.79 -8.82 -21.37
C PHE A 103 18.47 -8.08 -20.08
N LYS A 104 17.19 -8.09 -19.73
CA LYS A 104 16.66 -7.40 -18.56
C LYS A 104 15.70 -8.32 -17.83
N ASP A 105 15.77 -8.27 -16.51
CA ASP A 105 14.97 -9.11 -15.62
C ASP A 105 14.28 -8.28 -14.53
N LYS A 106 13.16 -8.80 -14.02
CA LYS A 106 12.37 -8.16 -12.98
C LYS A 106 12.45 -8.99 -11.72
N VAL A 107 12.77 -8.33 -10.62
CA VAL A 107 12.98 -8.99 -9.34
C VAL A 107 12.09 -8.33 -8.30
N PHE A 108 11.37 -9.13 -7.52
CA PHE A 108 10.56 -8.68 -6.39
C PHE A 108 11.07 -9.29 -5.10
N ASP A 109 11.34 -8.44 -4.12
CA ASP A 109 11.95 -8.83 -2.85
C ASP A 109 11.04 -8.47 -1.68
N ALA A 110 11.16 -9.21 -0.57
CA ALA A 110 10.53 -8.88 0.70
C ALA A 110 11.50 -9.13 1.86
N LYS A 111 11.46 -8.25 2.86
CA LYS A 111 12.18 -8.38 4.14
C LYS A 111 11.21 -8.14 5.27
N VAL A 112 11.19 -9.07 6.23
CA VAL A 112 10.40 -8.99 7.44
C VAL A 112 11.34 -8.92 8.64
N ARG A 113 11.31 -7.80 9.37
CA ARG A 113 11.97 -7.68 10.67
C ARG A 113 11.12 -8.37 11.72
N LEU A 114 11.65 -9.45 12.28
CA LEU A 114 10.95 -10.28 13.26
C LEU A 114 10.90 -9.60 14.64
N TRP A 115 11.95 -8.87 15.03
CA TRP A 115 11.93 -8.04 16.23
C TRP A 115 12.95 -6.90 16.17
N SER A 116 12.69 -5.85 16.93
CA SER A 116 13.60 -4.71 17.07
C SER A 116 14.70 -4.98 18.08
N GLU A 117 15.81 -4.26 17.91
CA GLU A 117 16.96 -4.33 18.80
C GLU A 117 16.55 -3.89 20.21
N THR A 118 17.17 -4.52 21.22
CA THR A 118 17.09 -4.08 22.61
C THR A 118 18.48 -3.91 23.20
N ALA A 119 18.58 -3.47 24.46
CA ALA A 119 19.85 -3.35 25.16
C ALA A 119 20.70 -4.63 25.04
N TRP A 120 20.09 -5.81 25.14
CA TRP A 120 20.80 -7.10 25.13
C TRP A 120 20.68 -7.85 23.81
N LEU A 121 19.49 -7.99 23.23
CA LEU A 121 19.32 -8.77 22.00
C LEU A 121 19.51 -7.93 20.72
N PRO A 122 20.14 -8.47 19.68
CA PRO A 122 20.14 -7.88 18.34
C PRO A 122 18.72 -7.88 17.76
N GLN A 123 18.46 -7.00 16.80
CA GLN A 123 17.30 -7.18 15.92
C GLN A 123 17.55 -8.32 14.95
N VAL A 124 16.48 -8.99 14.52
CA VAL A 124 16.57 -10.07 13.53
C VAL A 124 15.55 -9.85 12.43
N ALA A 125 15.96 -10.14 11.19
CA ALA A 125 15.11 -10.14 10.03
C ALA A 125 15.29 -11.39 9.20
N VAL A 126 14.24 -11.73 8.47
CA VAL A 126 14.26 -12.72 7.39
C VAL A 126 13.94 -12.02 6.10
N GLY A 127 14.58 -12.42 5.02
CA GLY A 127 14.31 -11.85 3.71
C GLY A 127 14.34 -12.90 2.62
N ALA A 128 13.64 -12.58 1.55
CA ALA A 128 13.61 -13.35 0.32
C ALA A 128 13.71 -12.40 -0.87
N THR A 129 14.57 -12.74 -1.81
CA THR A 129 14.75 -12.00 -3.06
C THR A 129 14.21 -12.81 -4.23
N ASP A 130 13.74 -12.10 -5.26
CA ASP A 130 13.19 -12.66 -6.49
C ASP A 130 12.10 -13.71 -6.25
N LEU A 131 11.04 -13.28 -5.57
CA LEU A 131 9.87 -14.07 -5.19
C LEU A 131 8.96 -14.43 -6.37
N GLN A 132 9.11 -13.74 -7.50
CA GLN A 132 8.22 -13.86 -8.64
C GLN A 132 8.95 -13.49 -9.93
N GLY A 133 8.71 -14.27 -10.99
CA GLY A 133 9.24 -14.00 -12.33
C GLY A 133 10.06 -15.18 -12.82
N THR A 134 11.22 -14.87 -13.36
CA THR A 134 12.22 -15.84 -13.86
C THR A 134 13.02 -16.49 -12.72
N GLU A 135 13.03 -15.89 -11.53
CA GLU A 135 13.76 -16.34 -10.35
C GLU A 135 15.29 -16.40 -10.53
N LEU A 136 15.87 -15.60 -11.43
CA LEU A 136 17.31 -15.57 -11.71
C LEU A 136 18.15 -15.07 -10.51
N PHE A 137 17.58 -14.22 -9.66
CA PHE A 137 18.25 -13.63 -8.49
C PHE A 137 17.67 -14.13 -7.16
N LYS A 138 17.09 -15.33 -7.17
CA LYS A 138 16.39 -15.90 -6.03
C LYS A 138 17.31 -16.20 -4.86
N GLY A 139 16.91 -15.67 -3.70
CA GLY A 139 17.69 -15.75 -2.46
C GLY A 139 16.80 -15.77 -1.24
N GLN A 140 17.31 -16.34 -0.14
CA GLN A 140 16.65 -16.33 1.16
C GLN A 140 17.72 -16.14 2.23
N TYR A 141 17.44 -15.37 3.27
CA TYR A 141 18.40 -15.13 4.34
C TYR A 141 17.74 -14.90 5.69
N VAL A 142 18.51 -15.15 6.74
CA VAL A 142 18.25 -14.71 8.12
C VAL A 142 19.47 -13.91 8.57
N VAL A 143 19.24 -12.77 9.21
CA VAL A 143 20.31 -11.87 9.64
C VAL A 143 19.97 -11.26 11.00
N ALA A 144 20.99 -11.13 11.84
CA ALA A 144 20.94 -10.43 13.10
C ALA A 144 21.82 -9.19 13.06
N THR A 145 21.34 -8.07 13.60
CA THR A 145 22.07 -6.78 13.62
C THR A 145 22.04 -6.16 15.01
N LYS A 146 23.17 -5.60 15.43
CA LYS A 146 23.35 -4.92 16.72
C LYS A 146 24.05 -3.57 16.50
N THR A 147 23.60 -2.55 17.21
CA THR A 147 24.21 -1.22 17.24
C THR A 147 24.97 -1.01 18.55
N PHE A 148 26.12 -0.33 18.46
CA PHE A 148 27.05 -0.09 19.56
C PHE A 148 27.45 1.39 19.63
N GLY A 149 27.96 1.79 20.79
CA GLY A 149 28.34 3.17 21.11
C GLY A 149 27.16 3.99 21.65
N ALA A 150 27.45 5.03 22.43
CA ALA A 150 26.43 5.90 23.02
C ALA A 150 25.53 6.58 21.97
N ALA A 151 26.10 6.83 20.79
CA ALA A 151 25.41 7.39 19.63
C ALA A 151 24.87 6.33 18.65
N LYS A 152 24.94 5.02 18.98
CA LYS A 152 24.58 3.91 18.07
C LYS A 152 25.25 3.99 16.70
N ASN A 153 26.50 4.41 16.70
CA ASN A 153 27.21 4.85 15.51
C ASN A 153 28.07 3.74 14.87
N LEU A 154 28.12 2.55 15.49
CA LEU A 154 28.66 1.33 14.92
C LEU A 154 27.56 0.28 14.82
N GLU A 155 27.25 -0.19 13.61
CA GLU A 155 26.30 -1.26 13.33
C GLU A 155 27.06 -2.51 12.88
N LEU A 156 26.82 -3.67 13.50
CA LEU A 156 27.38 -4.95 13.09
C LEU A 156 26.25 -5.94 12.78
N SER A 157 26.39 -6.71 11.70
CA SER A 157 25.47 -7.79 11.37
C SER A 157 26.19 -9.09 11.02
N ALA A 158 25.51 -10.19 11.34
CA ALA A 158 25.90 -11.53 10.90
C ALA A 158 24.65 -12.28 10.45
N GLY A 159 24.76 -13.05 9.37
CA GLY A 159 23.65 -13.77 8.80
C GLY A 159 24.06 -14.99 8.01
N VAL A 160 23.05 -15.76 7.59
CA VAL A 160 23.20 -16.93 6.73
C VAL A 160 22.16 -16.87 5.62
N GLY A 161 22.63 -17.12 4.39
CA GLY A 161 21.83 -17.11 3.18
C GLY A 161 21.77 -18.46 2.48
N ARG A 162 20.77 -18.60 1.60
CA ARG A 162 20.64 -19.70 0.65
C ARG A 162 20.50 -19.13 -0.76
N ARG A 163 21.23 -19.71 -1.72
CA ARG A 163 21.30 -19.32 -3.14
C ARG A 163 21.99 -17.97 -3.40
N ARG A 164 21.43 -16.86 -2.91
CA ARG A 164 21.98 -15.51 -3.10
C ARG A 164 21.57 -14.57 -1.96
N PRO A 165 22.37 -14.37 -0.89
CA PRO A 165 23.69 -14.97 -0.64
C PRO A 165 23.64 -16.49 -0.39
N ASP A 166 24.75 -17.21 -0.55
CA ASP A 166 24.87 -18.65 -0.29
C ASP A 166 25.93 -18.92 0.79
N GLY A 167 25.49 -19.16 2.03
CA GLY A 167 26.38 -19.37 3.17
C GLY A 167 26.38 -18.20 4.16
N VAL A 168 27.43 -18.12 4.99
CA VAL A 168 27.55 -17.12 6.06
C VAL A 168 28.07 -15.81 5.49
N PHE A 169 27.46 -14.70 5.92
CA PHE A 169 27.90 -13.34 5.61
C PHE A 169 27.92 -12.48 6.87
N ALA A 170 28.69 -11.41 6.81
CA ALA A 170 28.78 -10.43 7.89
C ALA A 170 29.02 -9.04 7.30
N GLY A 171 28.67 -8.00 8.06
CA GLY A 171 28.96 -6.64 7.67
C GLY A 171 28.99 -5.68 8.85
N ALA A 172 29.62 -4.54 8.62
CA ALA A 172 29.81 -3.48 9.58
C ALA A 172 29.59 -2.12 8.90
N ARG A 173 28.90 -1.22 9.58
CA ARG A 173 28.78 0.19 9.21
C ARG A 173 29.22 1.05 10.38
N TRP A 174 30.14 1.98 10.13
CA TRP A 174 30.55 2.97 11.09
C TRP A 174 30.25 4.37 10.59
N THR A 175 29.50 5.14 11.39
CA THR A 175 29.16 6.54 11.14
C THR A 175 29.92 7.40 12.15
N PRO A 176 30.86 8.26 11.72
CA PRO A 176 31.54 9.16 12.65
C PRO A 176 30.55 10.18 13.23
N ALA A 177 30.56 10.38 14.55
CA ALA A 177 29.64 11.33 15.20
C ALA A 177 29.85 12.78 14.72
N GLN A 178 31.08 13.13 14.35
CA GLN A 178 31.44 14.44 13.80
C GLN A 178 31.02 14.62 12.33
N ALA A 179 30.69 13.53 11.63
CA ALA A 179 30.31 13.52 10.23
C ALA A 179 29.10 12.58 10.01
N PRO A 180 27.91 12.91 10.55
CA PRO A 180 26.75 12.01 10.58
C PRO A 180 26.16 11.68 9.20
N ASN A 181 26.58 12.42 8.17
CA ASN A 181 26.18 12.19 6.78
C ASN A 181 27.10 11.21 6.04
N TRP A 182 28.20 10.79 6.65
CA TRP A 182 29.17 9.86 6.06
C TRP A 182 29.22 8.57 6.85
N SER A 183 29.33 7.44 6.15
CA SER A 183 29.59 6.16 6.79
C SER A 183 30.64 5.36 6.02
N VAL A 184 31.45 4.63 6.75
CA VAL A 184 32.34 3.61 6.20
C VAL A 184 31.67 2.26 6.39
N VAL A 185 31.64 1.46 5.33
CA VAL A 185 30.97 0.16 5.32
C VAL A 185 31.94 -0.91 4.87
N ALA A 186 31.92 -2.05 5.55
CA ALA A 186 32.66 -3.23 5.16
C ALA A 186 31.74 -4.45 5.26
N GLU A 187 31.83 -5.38 4.31
CA GLU A 187 31.08 -6.63 4.34
C GLU A 187 31.91 -7.79 3.81
N TYR A 188 31.48 -9.00 4.14
CA TYR A 188 31.88 -10.22 3.44
C TYR A 188 30.74 -10.62 2.51
N ASP A 189 30.93 -10.42 1.21
CA ASP A 189 29.98 -10.79 0.17
C ASP A 189 30.01 -12.31 -0.04
N ALA A 190 28.90 -12.97 0.28
CA ALA A 190 28.73 -14.43 0.18
C ALA A 190 27.97 -14.87 -1.09
N ILE A 191 27.93 -14.05 -2.15
CA ILE A 191 27.30 -14.44 -3.41
C ILE A 191 28.24 -15.32 -4.25
N ASP A 192 27.74 -16.48 -4.69
CA ASP A 192 28.39 -17.35 -5.66
C ASP A 192 28.04 -16.92 -7.10
N TYR A 193 28.74 -15.91 -7.60
CA TYR A 193 28.50 -15.30 -8.92
C TYR A 193 28.72 -16.27 -10.09
N ALA A 194 29.47 -17.37 -9.91
CA ALA A 194 29.66 -18.37 -10.94
C ALA A 194 28.36 -19.11 -11.30
N ARG A 195 27.36 -19.10 -10.41
CA ARG A 195 26.02 -19.67 -10.64
C ARG A 195 25.03 -18.71 -11.27
N ASP A 196 25.42 -17.46 -11.49
CA ASP A 196 24.53 -16.47 -12.07
C ASP A 196 24.18 -16.79 -13.53
N PHE A 197 23.05 -16.28 -13.98
CA PHE A 197 22.57 -16.47 -15.34
C PHE A 197 23.62 -16.05 -16.37
N ARG A 198 24.08 -17.00 -17.19
CA ARG A 198 25.13 -16.81 -18.19
C ARG A 198 26.41 -16.18 -17.61
N ALA A 199 26.78 -16.54 -16.38
CA ALA A 199 28.01 -16.07 -15.74
C ALA A 199 29.26 -16.25 -16.63
N GLY A 200 29.38 -17.39 -17.32
CA GLY A 200 30.50 -17.65 -18.24
C GLY A 200 30.55 -16.76 -19.50
N GLN A 201 29.49 -16.02 -19.82
CA GLN A 201 29.44 -15.05 -20.93
C GLN A 201 29.60 -13.60 -20.46
N THR A 202 29.69 -13.37 -19.15
CA THR A 202 29.67 -12.03 -18.57
C THR A 202 30.78 -11.86 -17.53
N PHE A 203 30.93 -10.64 -17.01
CA PHE A 203 31.89 -10.39 -15.92
C PHE A 203 31.53 -11.14 -14.62
N ALA A 204 30.29 -11.62 -14.46
CA ALA A 204 29.88 -12.34 -13.26
C ALA A 204 30.72 -13.60 -13.01
N GLY A 205 31.13 -14.32 -14.07
CA GLY A 205 32.00 -15.50 -13.93
C GLY A 205 33.42 -15.22 -13.43
N GLN A 206 33.85 -13.95 -13.42
CA GLN A 206 35.16 -13.53 -12.91
C GLN A 206 35.11 -13.12 -11.43
N ARG A 207 33.92 -12.92 -10.89
CA ARG A 207 33.70 -12.45 -9.53
C ARG A 207 33.85 -13.56 -8.51
N LYS A 208 34.32 -13.20 -7.32
CA LYS A 208 34.47 -14.12 -6.18
C LYS A 208 33.82 -13.53 -4.94
N ALA A 209 33.26 -14.40 -4.10
CA ALA A 209 32.87 -14.07 -2.74
C ALA A 209 34.10 -13.56 -1.96
N GLY A 210 33.92 -12.55 -1.11
CA GLY A 210 35.04 -11.93 -0.41
C GLY A 210 34.73 -10.60 0.27
N PRO A 211 35.76 -9.98 0.88
CA PRO A 211 35.60 -8.70 1.56
C PRO A 211 35.38 -7.56 0.57
N VAL A 212 34.46 -6.67 0.92
CA VAL A 212 34.12 -5.45 0.17
C VAL A 212 34.13 -4.29 1.14
N VAL A 213 34.68 -3.15 0.72
CA VAL A 213 34.70 -1.91 1.51
C VAL A 213 34.11 -0.77 0.69
N GLY A 214 33.31 0.07 1.33
CA GLY A 214 32.65 1.19 0.69
C GLY A 214 32.48 2.41 1.59
N LEU A 215 32.10 3.50 0.94
CA LEU A 215 31.80 4.79 1.54
C LEU A 215 30.35 5.13 1.18
N GLU A 216 29.56 5.45 2.19
CA GLU A 216 28.19 5.93 2.06
C GLU A 216 28.11 7.41 2.39
N TYR A 217 27.33 8.15 1.60
CA TYR A 217 26.94 9.52 1.88
C TYR A 217 25.42 9.62 1.89
N HIS A 218 24.86 10.23 2.93
CA HIS A 218 23.42 10.44 3.04
C HIS A 218 23.13 11.84 3.60
N ARG A 219 22.29 12.61 2.90
CA ARG A 219 21.85 13.93 3.36
C ARG A 219 20.39 14.18 2.95
N GLY A 220 19.53 14.36 3.95
CA GLY A 220 18.11 14.59 3.73
C GLY A 220 17.49 13.38 3.05
N TRP A 221 17.02 13.55 1.80
CA TRP A 221 16.49 12.46 0.99
C TRP A 221 17.51 11.83 0.06
N LEU A 222 18.69 12.43 -0.12
CA LEU A 222 19.68 11.99 -1.11
C LEU A 222 20.69 11.04 -0.47
N GLY A 223 20.96 9.93 -1.16
CA GLY A 223 21.98 8.97 -0.76
C GLY A 223 22.85 8.54 -1.94
N ALA A 224 24.12 8.27 -1.65
CA ALA A 224 25.08 7.71 -2.59
C ALA A 224 26.01 6.73 -1.87
N GLN A 225 26.44 5.70 -2.58
CA GLN A 225 27.39 4.71 -2.11
C GLN A 225 28.38 4.39 -3.22
N ILE A 226 29.65 4.24 -2.86
CA ILE A 226 30.69 3.69 -3.74
C ILE A 226 31.44 2.62 -2.97
N ALA A 227 31.71 1.49 -3.62
CA ALA A 227 32.39 0.37 -3.00
C ALA A 227 33.43 -0.26 -3.92
N ARG A 228 34.47 -0.82 -3.29
CA ARG A 228 35.57 -1.53 -3.92
C ARG A 228 35.48 -3.01 -3.56
N HIS A 229 35.24 -3.81 -4.58
CA HIS A 229 35.39 -5.27 -4.54
C HIS A 229 36.84 -5.64 -4.85
N SER A 230 37.23 -6.91 -4.72
CA SER A 230 38.58 -7.36 -5.09
C SER A 230 38.94 -7.12 -6.56
N ASP A 231 37.94 -7.12 -7.43
CA ASP A 231 38.06 -7.20 -8.90
C ASP A 231 37.45 -5.98 -9.63
N HIS A 232 36.44 -5.31 -9.08
CA HIS A 232 35.83 -4.12 -9.68
C HIS A 232 35.32 -3.09 -8.64
N PHE A 233 34.68 -2.02 -9.13
CA PHE A 233 33.98 -1.02 -8.30
C PHE A 233 32.47 -1.11 -8.55
N SER A 234 31.71 -0.75 -7.53
CA SER A 234 30.26 -0.62 -7.61
C SER A 234 29.81 0.73 -7.07
N ALA A 235 28.64 1.18 -7.51
CA ALA A 235 28.06 2.45 -7.10
C ALA A 235 26.54 2.34 -6.93
N ASN A 236 26.00 3.13 -6.01
CA ASN A 236 24.57 3.33 -5.78
C ASN A 236 24.30 4.83 -5.69
N ALA A 237 23.19 5.28 -6.27
CA ALA A 237 22.66 6.62 -6.01
C ALA A 237 21.14 6.52 -5.88
N TYR A 238 20.57 7.12 -4.84
CA TYR A 238 19.16 6.95 -4.50
C TYR A 238 18.55 8.17 -3.83
N VAL A 239 17.21 8.17 -3.84
CA VAL A 239 16.37 9.12 -3.10
C VAL A 239 15.45 8.33 -2.18
N SER A 240 15.40 8.72 -0.89
CA SER A 240 14.55 8.14 0.15
C SER A 240 13.55 9.17 0.65
N ILE A 241 12.27 8.95 0.36
CA ILE A 241 11.16 9.86 0.62
C ILE A 241 10.28 9.30 1.76
N PRO A 242 10.10 10.02 2.87
CA PRO A 242 9.31 9.54 4.01
C PRO A 242 7.81 9.82 3.80
N PHE A 243 7.03 8.90 3.24
CA PHE A 243 5.59 9.10 3.03
C PHE A 243 4.78 9.26 4.32
N ALA A 244 5.34 8.86 5.47
CA ALA A 244 4.77 9.12 6.79
C ALA A 244 4.86 10.61 7.22
N GLN A 245 5.61 11.45 6.53
CA GLN A 245 5.55 12.89 6.73
C GLN A 245 4.31 13.47 6.01
N ARG A 246 3.50 14.28 6.70
CA ARG A 246 2.26 14.85 6.12
C ARG A 246 2.50 15.81 4.97
N GLU A 247 3.45 16.71 5.16
CA GLU A 247 3.75 17.79 4.21
C GLU A 247 5.26 17.86 4.01
N PHE A 248 5.69 17.89 2.76
CA PHE A 248 7.10 18.06 2.41
C PHE A 248 7.46 19.53 2.19
N LEU A 249 6.50 20.32 1.71
CA LEU A 249 6.66 21.76 1.48
C LEU A 249 5.62 22.56 2.28
N PRO A 250 6.00 23.73 2.85
CA PRO A 250 5.08 24.59 3.57
C PRO A 250 4.06 25.27 2.63
N LYS A 251 2.86 25.52 3.16
CA LYS A 251 1.71 26.10 2.42
C LYS A 251 1.75 27.62 2.28
N LEU A 252 2.75 28.13 1.58
CA LEU A 252 3.02 29.56 1.44
C LEU A 252 2.09 30.32 0.47
N ARG A 253 1.38 29.64 -0.44
CA ARG A 253 0.53 30.23 -1.50
C ARG A 253 -0.97 30.04 -1.25
N GLU A 254 -1.37 29.90 0.01
CA GLU A 254 -2.77 29.77 0.40
C GLU A 254 -3.52 31.11 0.27
N PRO A 255 -4.77 31.11 -0.24
CA PRO A 255 -5.67 32.25 -0.06
C PRO A 255 -5.77 32.61 1.42
N LYS A 256 -5.73 33.91 1.71
CA LYS A 256 -5.88 34.42 3.08
C LYS A 256 -7.17 33.88 3.70
N ALA A 257 -7.10 33.48 4.96
CA ALA A 257 -8.30 33.16 5.73
C ALA A 257 -9.14 34.43 5.91
N PHE A 258 -10.46 34.28 6.03
CA PHE A 258 -11.33 35.41 6.32
C PHE A 258 -11.01 36.00 7.70
N GLU A 259 -10.75 37.32 7.75
CA GLU A 259 -10.51 38.03 9.01
C GLU A 259 -11.81 38.65 9.52
N GLN A 260 -12.11 38.47 10.80
CA GLN A 260 -13.37 38.94 11.39
C GLN A 260 -13.55 40.46 11.32
N LYS A 261 -12.44 41.22 11.26
CA LYS A 261 -12.45 42.68 11.08
C LYS A 261 -13.01 43.12 9.72
N ASP A 262 -12.96 42.23 8.72
CA ASP A 262 -13.46 42.48 7.37
C ASP A 262 -14.95 42.11 7.24
N ALA A 263 -15.59 41.66 8.33
CA ALA A 263 -17.00 41.28 8.35
C ALA A 263 -17.91 42.51 8.28
N PRO A 264 -19.00 42.45 7.49
CA PRO A 264 -20.02 43.47 7.55
C PRO A 264 -20.72 43.46 8.91
N PRO A 265 -21.39 44.56 9.31
CA PRO A 265 -22.25 44.57 10.49
C PRO A 265 -23.27 43.42 10.44
N ARG A 266 -23.43 42.69 11.55
CA ARG A 266 -24.36 41.55 11.62
C ARG A 266 -25.80 42.02 11.40
N ALA A 267 -26.46 41.46 10.39
CA ALA A 267 -27.87 41.69 10.13
C ALA A 267 -28.76 41.04 11.22
N SER A 268 -29.97 41.55 11.41
CA SER A 268 -30.99 40.85 12.22
C SER A 268 -31.56 39.64 11.47
N MET A 269 -32.13 38.66 12.18
CA MET A 269 -32.79 37.51 11.53
C MET A 269 -33.90 37.95 10.56
N ALA A 270 -34.69 38.96 10.93
CA ALA A 270 -35.73 39.51 10.07
C ALA A 270 -35.16 40.17 8.81
N ALA A 271 -34.03 40.88 8.91
CA ALA A 271 -33.34 41.46 7.76
C ALA A 271 -32.76 40.37 6.85
N TRP A 272 -32.22 39.29 7.42
CA TRP A 272 -31.69 38.14 6.67
C TRP A 272 -32.77 37.39 5.89
N GLN A 273 -33.99 37.28 6.44
CA GLN A 273 -35.12 36.64 5.76
C GLN A 273 -35.78 37.54 4.72
N LYS A 274 -35.73 38.87 4.90
CA LYS A 274 -36.39 39.86 4.04
C LYS A 274 -35.50 40.37 2.89
N ASP A 275 -34.20 40.50 3.12
CA ASP A 275 -33.21 40.98 2.14
C ASP A 275 -32.15 39.90 1.91
N GLY A 276 -31.96 39.49 0.65
CA GLY A 276 -30.97 38.47 0.28
C GLY A 276 -29.52 38.97 0.33
N LYS A 277 -29.25 40.28 0.45
CA LYS A 277 -27.89 40.83 0.42
C LYS A 277 -26.95 40.28 1.50
N PRO A 278 -27.35 40.14 2.78
CA PRO A 278 -26.47 39.59 3.81
C PRO A 278 -26.06 38.13 3.52
N GLY A 279 -26.99 37.31 3.06
CA GLY A 279 -26.72 35.94 2.60
C GLY A 279 -25.79 35.91 1.40
N ALA A 280 -26.04 36.76 0.40
CA ALA A 280 -25.17 36.90 -0.77
C ALA A 280 -23.73 37.28 -0.38
N ALA A 281 -23.55 38.14 0.63
CA ALA A 281 -22.22 38.53 1.12
C ALA A 281 -21.46 37.35 1.76
N LEU A 282 -22.14 36.50 2.54
CA LEU A 282 -21.55 35.25 3.06
C LEU A 282 -21.14 34.32 1.91
N VAL A 283 -22.03 34.11 0.94
CA VAL A 283 -21.75 33.25 -0.22
C VAL A 283 -20.57 33.82 -1.02
N GLN A 284 -20.47 35.13 -1.23
CA GLN A 284 -19.31 35.77 -1.86
C GLN A 284 -18.01 35.58 -1.06
N ALA A 285 -18.05 35.75 0.26
CA ALA A 285 -16.88 35.58 1.13
C ALA A 285 -16.34 34.14 1.11
N LEU A 286 -17.23 33.15 1.04
CA LEU A 286 -16.87 31.74 0.88
C LEU A 286 -16.31 31.45 -0.52
N ALA A 287 -16.92 31.99 -1.58
CA ALA A 287 -16.43 31.79 -2.94
C ALA A 287 -15.03 32.37 -3.19
N ARG A 288 -14.70 33.51 -2.57
CA ARG A 288 -13.33 34.09 -2.57
C ARG A 288 -12.30 33.20 -1.87
N GLN A 289 -12.75 32.19 -1.14
CA GLN A 289 -11.91 31.20 -0.45
C GLN A 289 -12.00 29.81 -1.12
N ASP A 290 -12.33 29.77 -2.41
CA ASP A 290 -12.44 28.56 -3.25
C ASP A 290 -13.56 27.58 -2.88
N PHE A 291 -14.53 27.99 -2.06
CA PHE A 291 -15.74 27.18 -1.86
C PHE A 291 -16.68 27.30 -3.06
N LYS A 292 -17.31 26.18 -3.42
CA LYS A 292 -18.17 26.02 -4.60
C LYS A 292 -19.49 25.36 -4.22
N ASN A 293 -20.48 25.44 -5.10
CA ASN A 293 -21.84 24.90 -4.89
C ASN A 293 -22.42 25.30 -3.53
N ILE A 294 -22.21 26.57 -3.16
CA ILE A 294 -22.60 27.08 -1.85
C ILE A 294 -24.11 27.31 -1.85
N ARG A 295 -24.80 26.74 -0.87
CA ARG A 295 -26.21 27.05 -0.54
C ARG A 295 -26.29 27.40 0.94
N VAL A 296 -27.14 28.35 1.28
CA VAL A 296 -27.31 28.85 2.63
C VAL A 296 -28.80 29.01 2.90
N GLU A 297 -29.24 28.54 4.06
CA GLU A 297 -30.63 28.63 4.51
C GLU A 297 -30.64 28.98 6.00
N LEU A 298 -31.56 29.85 6.43
CA LEU A 298 -31.77 30.17 7.84
C LEU A 298 -33.13 29.63 8.29
N ASP A 299 -33.09 28.60 9.13
CA ASP A 299 -34.27 27.87 9.60
C ASP A 299 -34.31 27.81 11.13
N GLY A 300 -35.35 28.35 11.75
CA GLY A 300 -35.51 28.31 13.21
C GLY A 300 -34.38 28.96 14.04
N GLY A 301 -33.58 29.85 13.43
CA GLY A 301 -32.38 30.43 14.05
C GLY A 301 -31.12 29.57 13.89
N ILE A 302 -31.16 28.51 13.09
CA ILE A 302 -30.02 27.68 12.69
C ILE A 302 -29.64 28.08 11.27
N LEU A 303 -28.36 28.45 11.08
CA LEU A 303 -27.83 28.71 9.74
C LEU A 303 -27.31 27.38 9.15
N LYS A 304 -28.04 26.86 8.16
CA LYS A 304 -27.69 25.66 7.42
C LYS A 304 -26.94 26.02 6.16
N MET A 305 -25.91 25.27 5.83
CA MET A 305 -25.07 25.50 4.66
C MET A 305 -24.66 24.19 4.00
N THR A 306 -24.74 24.13 2.67
CA THR A 306 -24.09 23.09 1.87
C THR A 306 -22.99 23.71 1.05
N LEU A 307 -21.82 23.07 1.00
CA LEU A 307 -20.69 23.57 0.21
C LEU A 307 -19.77 22.42 -0.21
N THR A 308 -18.92 22.68 -1.19
CA THR A 308 -17.75 21.86 -1.49
C THR A 308 -16.52 22.76 -1.58
N ASN A 309 -15.34 22.15 -1.56
CA ASN A 309 -14.10 22.84 -1.83
C ASN A 309 -13.27 21.99 -2.81
N ASN A 310 -12.76 22.61 -3.87
CA ASN A 310 -12.01 21.92 -4.92
C ASN A 310 -10.49 21.93 -4.68
N ARG A 311 -10.03 22.60 -3.61
CA ARG A 311 -8.61 22.85 -3.35
C ARG A 311 -8.17 22.27 -2.00
N ILE A 312 -8.83 22.65 -0.91
CA ILE A 312 -8.51 22.20 0.45
C ILE A 312 -8.78 20.70 0.54
N SER A 313 -7.75 19.93 0.84
CA SER A 313 -7.81 18.48 0.70
C SER A 313 -8.25 17.78 1.98
N ASN A 314 -8.03 18.38 3.16
CA ASN A 314 -8.51 17.87 4.45
C ASN A 314 -9.93 18.38 4.74
N LEU A 315 -10.85 17.46 5.05
CA LEU A 315 -12.26 17.80 5.30
C LEU A 315 -12.43 18.74 6.50
N GLY A 316 -11.82 18.41 7.65
CA GLY A 316 -11.90 19.21 8.87
C GLY A 316 -11.40 20.64 8.66
N ARG A 317 -10.27 20.82 7.98
CA ARG A 317 -9.74 22.14 7.64
C ARG A 317 -10.71 22.96 6.78
N ALA A 318 -11.30 22.33 5.75
CA ALA A 318 -12.28 23.00 4.89
C ALA A 318 -13.51 23.44 5.70
N VAL A 319 -14.05 22.57 6.56
CA VAL A 319 -15.19 22.91 7.41
C VAL A 319 -14.81 24.00 8.41
N GLY A 320 -13.66 23.92 9.07
CA GLY A 320 -13.19 24.94 10.01
C GLY A 320 -13.04 26.33 9.38
N ARG A 321 -12.53 26.42 8.14
CA ARG A 321 -12.48 27.68 7.38
C ARG A 321 -13.88 28.21 7.08
N ALA A 322 -14.78 27.34 6.65
CA ALA A 322 -16.17 27.71 6.40
C ALA A 322 -16.88 28.18 7.69
N SER A 323 -16.69 27.49 8.81
CA SER A 323 -17.24 27.85 10.13
C SER A 323 -16.83 29.25 10.58
N ARG A 324 -15.55 29.63 10.41
CA ARG A 324 -15.07 30.99 10.74
C ARG A 324 -15.80 32.06 9.93
N THR A 325 -15.93 31.81 8.63
CA THR A 325 -16.63 32.72 7.73
C THR A 325 -18.11 32.77 8.10
N ALA A 326 -18.77 31.63 8.31
CA ALA A 326 -20.17 31.56 8.72
C ALA A 326 -20.42 32.31 10.04
N LEU A 327 -19.59 32.15 11.08
CA LEU A 327 -19.70 32.87 12.35
C LEU A 327 -19.60 34.39 12.21
N ALA A 328 -18.80 34.88 11.27
CA ALA A 328 -18.62 36.30 11.05
C ALA A 328 -19.87 36.94 10.41
N PHE A 329 -20.53 36.22 9.49
CA PHE A 329 -21.70 36.71 8.76
C PHE A 329 -23.04 36.29 9.36
N ALA A 330 -23.07 35.30 10.26
CA ALA A 330 -24.30 34.79 10.85
C ALA A 330 -25.14 35.93 11.48
N PRO A 331 -26.46 35.97 11.24
CA PRO A 331 -27.32 37.03 11.76
C PRO A 331 -27.34 37.02 13.29
N ALA A 332 -27.61 38.19 13.88
CA ALA A 332 -27.76 38.32 15.32
C ALA A 332 -28.93 37.44 15.81
N GLY A 333 -28.66 36.60 16.81
CA GLY A 333 -29.63 35.62 17.34
C GLY A 333 -29.52 34.22 16.75
N THR A 334 -28.55 33.96 15.87
CA THR A 334 -28.25 32.59 15.38
C THR A 334 -27.86 31.70 16.57
N ARG A 335 -28.53 30.55 16.70
CA ARG A 335 -28.36 29.58 17.79
C ARG A 335 -27.41 28.45 17.43
N GLY A 336 -27.30 28.10 16.15
CA GLY A 336 -26.46 26.99 15.69
C GLY A 336 -26.03 27.14 14.23
N LEU A 337 -24.98 26.42 13.85
CA LEU A 337 -24.46 26.33 12.48
C LEU A 337 -24.46 24.87 12.03
N HIS A 338 -25.08 24.56 10.89
CA HIS A 338 -25.05 23.24 10.29
C HIS A 338 -24.31 23.33 8.96
N ILE A 339 -23.14 22.70 8.85
CA ILE A 339 -22.32 22.71 7.64
C ILE A 339 -22.24 21.32 7.06
N THR A 340 -22.84 21.15 5.90
CA THR A 340 -22.82 19.92 5.11
C THR A 340 -21.79 20.06 4.00
N TYR A 341 -20.72 19.28 4.09
CA TYR A 341 -19.75 19.14 3.01
C TYR A 341 -20.26 18.15 1.96
N THR A 342 -20.16 18.53 0.69
CA THR A 342 -20.68 17.76 -0.44
C THR A 342 -19.60 17.37 -1.43
N LYS A 343 -19.80 16.25 -2.13
CA LYS A 343 -19.03 15.85 -3.33
C LYS A 343 -20.02 15.55 -4.44
N ASN A 344 -19.86 16.19 -5.61
CA ASN A 344 -20.83 16.09 -6.72
C ASN A 344 -22.29 16.34 -6.26
N GLU A 345 -22.46 17.33 -5.37
CA GLU A 345 -23.74 17.68 -4.70
C GLU A 345 -24.37 16.58 -3.84
N GLN A 346 -23.62 15.51 -3.54
CA GLN A 346 -24.03 14.49 -2.59
C GLN A 346 -23.46 14.83 -1.20
N PRO A 347 -24.29 14.86 -0.15
CA PRO A 347 -23.83 15.00 1.22
C PRO A 347 -22.87 13.87 1.60
N VAL A 348 -21.69 14.22 2.11
CA VAL A 348 -20.70 13.23 2.59
C VAL A 348 -20.45 13.37 4.08
N ALA A 349 -20.49 14.59 4.63
CA ALA A 349 -20.25 14.87 6.04
C ALA A 349 -21.08 16.08 6.48
N THR A 350 -21.64 16.02 7.69
CA THR A 350 -22.39 17.11 8.29
C THR A 350 -21.83 17.41 9.69
N TYR A 351 -21.52 18.68 9.92
CA TYR A 351 -21.05 19.22 11.19
C TYR A 351 -22.13 20.13 11.78
N GLU A 352 -22.63 19.78 12.95
CA GLU A 352 -23.65 20.54 13.66
C GLU A 352 -23.02 21.19 14.89
N PHE A 353 -22.84 22.51 14.83
CA PHE A 353 -22.34 23.31 15.94
C PHE A 353 -23.53 23.90 16.69
N GLN A 354 -23.82 23.30 17.84
CA GLN A 354 -24.99 23.66 18.66
C GLN A 354 -24.69 24.83 19.62
N ASP A 355 -23.41 25.03 19.96
CA ASP A 355 -22.93 26.14 20.77
C ASP A 355 -21.91 26.99 20.00
N LEU A 356 -22.37 28.14 19.53
CA LEU A 356 -21.53 29.07 18.74
C LEU A 356 -20.50 29.80 19.57
N TYR A 357 -20.72 29.93 20.89
CA TYR A 357 -19.71 30.48 21.79
C TYR A 357 -18.57 29.46 21.95
N ALA A 358 -18.90 28.20 22.22
CA ALA A 358 -17.90 27.14 22.28
C ALA A 358 -17.11 27.01 20.98
N LEU A 359 -17.76 27.06 19.81
CA LEU A 359 -17.08 27.09 18.53
C LEU A 359 -16.14 28.29 18.40
N SER A 360 -16.59 29.50 18.72
CA SER A 360 -15.75 30.70 18.66
C SER A 360 -14.54 30.61 19.59
N TYR A 361 -14.75 30.12 20.81
CA TYR A 361 -13.69 29.93 21.81
C TYR A 361 -12.70 28.84 21.41
N TYR A 362 -13.17 27.75 20.80
CA TYR A 362 -12.32 26.67 20.30
C TYR A 362 -11.44 27.12 19.15
N LEU A 363 -12.03 27.83 18.17
CA LEU A 363 -11.28 28.40 17.05
C LEU A 363 -10.29 29.47 17.53
N GLY A 364 -10.57 30.14 18.65
CA GLY A 364 -9.66 31.07 19.32
C GLY A 364 -8.65 30.42 20.28
N GLY A 365 -8.66 29.08 20.43
CA GLY A 365 -7.70 28.35 21.27
C GLY A 365 -7.92 28.45 22.78
N THR A 366 -9.11 28.88 23.22
CA THR A 366 -9.41 29.17 24.64
C THR A 366 -10.12 28.03 25.37
N ILE A 367 -10.79 27.13 24.66
CA ILE A 367 -11.30 25.87 25.22
C ILE A 367 -10.55 24.70 24.59
N ASP A 368 -10.38 23.63 25.36
CA ASP A 368 -9.72 22.42 24.87
C ASP A 368 -10.64 21.60 23.95
N ARG A 369 -10.02 20.62 23.27
CA ARG A 369 -10.69 19.76 22.30
C ARG A 369 -11.75 18.88 22.94
N GLU A 370 -11.51 18.37 24.14
CA GLU A 370 -12.40 17.44 24.83
C GLU A 370 -13.69 18.13 25.28
N ALA A 371 -13.59 19.37 25.77
CA ALA A 371 -14.73 20.21 26.08
C ALA A 371 -15.52 20.57 24.82
N PHE A 372 -14.84 20.95 23.73
CA PHE A 372 -15.51 21.29 22.48
C PHE A 372 -16.23 20.10 21.84
N LEU A 373 -15.69 18.88 21.93
CA LEU A 373 -16.33 17.67 21.41
C LEU A 373 -17.71 17.38 22.03
N LYS A 374 -18.01 17.93 23.21
CA LYS A 374 -19.31 17.78 23.86
C LYS A 374 -20.38 18.70 23.26
N THR A 375 -20.01 19.65 22.40
CA THR A 375 -20.92 20.67 21.85
C THR A 375 -21.09 20.61 20.33
N VAL A 376 -20.38 19.70 19.66
CA VAL A 376 -20.41 19.51 18.20
C VAL A 376 -20.77 18.07 17.86
N LEU A 377 -21.66 17.90 16.89
CA LEU A 377 -21.98 16.60 16.31
C LEU A 377 -21.38 16.50 14.90
N VAL A 378 -20.53 15.49 14.69
CA VAL A 378 -20.00 15.15 13.36
C VAL A 378 -20.66 13.84 12.94
N ARG A 379 -21.38 13.85 11.81
CA ARG A 379 -22.09 12.67 11.30
C ARG A 379 -21.99 12.57 9.78
N GLN A 380 -22.30 11.39 9.25
CA GLN A 380 -22.39 11.21 7.81
C GLN A 380 -23.56 12.03 7.27
N GLY A 381 -23.37 12.59 6.07
CA GLY A 381 -24.43 13.31 5.38
C GLY A 381 -25.58 12.39 5.01
N THR A 382 -26.79 12.91 5.02
CA THR A 382 -28.04 12.24 4.66
C THR A 382 -28.72 12.99 3.52
N PRO A 383 -29.68 12.38 2.79
CA PRO A 383 -30.40 13.06 1.73
C PRO A 383 -31.10 14.36 2.18
N ASP A 384 -31.55 14.41 3.44
CA ASP A 384 -32.24 15.57 4.03
C ASP A 384 -31.31 16.74 4.33
N ASP A 385 -29.98 16.51 4.34
CA ASP A 385 -28.99 17.57 4.51
C ASP A 385 -28.76 18.40 3.23
N ARG A 386 -29.40 18.02 2.11
CA ARG A 386 -29.38 18.84 0.90
C ARG A 386 -30.31 20.03 1.06
N LEU A 387 -29.75 21.21 0.92
CA LEU A 387 -30.54 22.43 0.81
C LEU A 387 -31.06 22.55 -0.63
N ALA A 388 -32.37 22.78 -0.77
CA ALA A 388 -32.96 23.10 -2.06
C ALA A 388 -32.38 24.43 -2.57
N THR A 389 -32.40 24.63 -3.89
CA THR A 389 -32.24 25.96 -4.48
C THR A 389 -33.50 26.78 -4.15
N ALA A 390 -33.65 27.17 -2.89
CA ALA A 390 -34.57 28.22 -2.54
C ALA A 390 -33.93 29.50 -3.06
N ASP A 391 -34.29 29.89 -4.29
CA ASP A 391 -34.15 31.26 -4.72
C ASP A 391 -34.98 32.11 -3.74
N GLN A 392 -34.39 32.51 -2.60
CA GLN A 392 -34.79 33.78 -2.02
C GLN A 392 -34.58 34.81 -3.13
N PRO A 393 -35.63 35.50 -3.59
CA PRO A 393 -35.54 36.38 -4.74
C PRO A 393 -34.37 37.36 -4.57
N GLY A 394 -33.36 37.27 -5.44
CA GLY A 394 -32.23 38.20 -5.47
C GLY A 394 -30.94 37.79 -4.74
N MET A 395 -30.87 36.66 -4.02
CA MET A 395 -29.64 36.27 -3.30
C MET A 395 -28.49 35.92 -4.26
N LEU A 396 -28.81 35.36 -5.43
CA LEU A 396 -27.85 35.00 -6.48
C LEU A 396 -27.99 35.84 -7.77
N ALA A 397 -29.13 36.51 -7.98
CA ALA A 397 -29.47 37.19 -9.24
C ALA A 397 -28.62 38.45 -9.56
N GLY A 398 -27.83 38.95 -8.60
CA GLY A 398 -26.89 40.07 -8.77
C GLY A 398 -25.41 39.67 -8.80
N LEU A 399 -25.10 38.36 -8.71
CA LEU A 399 -23.73 37.83 -8.70
C LEU A 399 -23.28 37.46 -10.11
N ASN A 400 -23.36 38.40 -11.07
CA ASN A 400 -22.71 38.21 -12.36
C ASN A 400 -21.20 38.27 -12.14
N GLU A 401 -20.55 37.11 -12.19
CA GLU A 401 -19.09 37.04 -12.25
C GLU A 401 -18.68 36.77 -13.70
N ASP A 402 -17.98 37.72 -14.30
CA ASP A 402 -17.06 37.38 -15.39
C ASP A 402 -16.09 36.35 -14.81
N VAL A 403 -16.05 35.13 -15.36
CA VAL A 403 -15.12 34.09 -14.94
C VAL A 403 -13.90 34.16 -15.87
N PRO A 404 -12.86 34.95 -15.53
CA PRO A 404 -11.73 35.14 -16.43
C PRO A 404 -11.02 33.80 -16.68
N ILE A 405 -10.54 33.63 -17.91
CA ILE A 405 -9.58 32.57 -18.21
C ILE A 405 -8.23 33.02 -17.66
N GLY A 406 -7.80 32.38 -16.57
CA GLY A 406 -6.51 32.62 -15.93
C GLY A 406 -5.40 31.74 -16.52
N VAL A 407 -4.17 32.25 -16.52
CA VAL A 407 -2.95 31.47 -16.73
C VAL A 407 -2.34 31.19 -15.36
N ASP A 408 -2.34 29.92 -14.93
CA ASP A 408 -1.70 29.50 -13.69
C ASP A 408 -0.37 28.80 -13.96
N VAL A 409 0.62 29.02 -13.09
CA VAL A 409 1.93 28.38 -13.13
C VAL A 409 2.16 27.62 -11.82
N GLY A 410 2.43 26.33 -11.91
CA GLY A 410 2.70 25.47 -10.75
C GLY A 410 1.47 25.12 -9.90
N HIS A 411 0.26 25.28 -10.43
CA HIS A 411 -0.99 24.92 -9.74
C HIS A 411 -1.44 23.50 -10.13
N ASP A 412 -1.96 22.73 -9.17
CA ASP A 412 -2.31 21.30 -9.36
C ASP A 412 -1.18 20.43 -9.96
N GLY A 413 0.09 20.83 -9.76
CA GLY A 413 1.26 20.15 -10.33
C GLY A 413 1.56 20.44 -11.80
N ASN A 414 0.77 21.30 -12.46
CA ASN A 414 0.99 21.66 -13.86
C ASN A 414 2.01 22.80 -13.98
N ALA A 415 2.99 22.66 -14.87
CA ALA A 415 3.98 23.71 -15.13
C ALA A 415 3.30 25.00 -15.63
N ILE A 416 2.34 24.86 -16.55
CA ILE A 416 1.46 25.93 -17.02
C ILE A 416 0.09 25.34 -17.29
N GLN A 417 -0.96 26.06 -16.93
CA GLN A 417 -2.34 25.70 -17.29
C GLN A 417 -3.18 26.94 -17.58
N LEU A 418 -4.14 26.80 -18.50
CA LEU A 418 -5.24 27.74 -18.61
C LEU A 418 -6.41 27.18 -17.80
N ARG A 419 -7.01 27.98 -16.94
CA ARG A 419 -8.14 27.57 -16.11
C ARG A 419 -9.21 28.65 -16.08
N SER A 420 -10.46 28.22 -16.13
CA SER A 420 -11.63 29.03 -15.81
C SER A 420 -12.51 28.17 -14.91
N GLU A 421 -12.94 28.70 -13.77
CA GLU A 421 -13.78 27.98 -12.83
C GLU A 421 -14.74 28.91 -12.11
N ASP A 422 -16.03 28.64 -12.22
CA ASP A 422 -17.09 29.45 -11.62
C ASP A 422 -17.49 28.96 -10.23
N ARG A 423 -18.55 29.55 -9.65
CA ARG A 423 -19.05 29.24 -8.30
C ARG A 423 -19.84 27.94 -8.22
N GLU A 424 -20.41 27.50 -9.34
CA GLU A 424 -21.16 26.25 -9.51
C GLU A 424 -20.23 25.08 -9.89
N SER A 425 -18.91 25.29 -9.73
CA SER A 425 -17.86 24.33 -10.03
C SER A 425 -17.79 23.94 -11.52
N ASN A 426 -18.34 24.77 -12.43
CA ASN A 426 -18.10 24.60 -13.86
C ASN A 426 -16.64 24.94 -14.14
N ARG A 427 -15.90 24.03 -14.75
CA ARG A 427 -14.45 24.12 -14.93
C ARG A 427 -14.05 23.89 -16.38
N MET A 428 -13.26 24.80 -16.92
CA MET A 428 -12.44 24.56 -18.11
C MET A 428 -10.97 24.52 -17.69
N ARG A 429 -10.22 23.53 -18.17
CA ARG A 429 -8.77 23.47 -17.97
C ARG A 429 -8.06 23.04 -19.25
N ILE A 430 -6.96 23.71 -19.60
CA ILE A 430 -6.01 23.26 -20.63
C ILE A 430 -4.64 23.12 -19.99
N ALA A 431 -4.06 21.92 -20.01
CA ALA A 431 -2.78 21.64 -19.37
C ALA A 431 -1.99 20.56 -20.14
N PRO A 432 -0.65 20.55 -20.05
CA PRO A 432 0.14 19.42 -20.54
C PRO A 432 -0.16 18.17 -19.73
N LYS A 433 -0.18 17.01 -20.38
CA LYS A 433 -0.39 15.70 -19.78
C LYS A 433 0.77 14.78 -20.18
N LEU A 434 1.38 14.12 -19.19
CA LEU A 434 2.41 13.10 -19.40
C LEU A 434 1.80 11.71 -19.18
N GLY A 435 2.03 10.79 -20.11
CA GLY A 435 1.73 9.36 -19.96
C GLY A 435 3.01 8.54 -20.01
N LEU A 436 3.14 7.57 -19.11
CA LEU A 436 4.26 6.63 -19.05
C LEU A 436 3.72 5.20 -19.20
N PHE A 437 4.36 4.40 -20.04
CA PHE A 437 4.00 3.01 -20.28
C PHE A 437 5.23 2.14 -20.03
N PHE A 438 5.12 1.24 -19.06
CA PHE A 438 6.20 0.32 -18.70
C PHE A 438 5.90 -1.06 -19.28
N ASN A 439 6.91 -1.66 -19.90
CA ASN A 439 6.91 -3.06 -20.31
C ASN A 439 5.78 -3.46 -21.28
N ASP A 440 5.83 -2.87 -22.46
CA ASP A 440 5.05 -3.26 -23.64
C ASP A 440 5.87 -4.26 -24.49
N PRO A 441 5.26 -5.21 -25.23
CA PRO A 441 5.96 -6.10 -26.16
C PRO A 441 7.08 -5.45 -27.02
N SER A 442 6.99 -4.15 -27.33
CA SER A 442 8.01 -3.41 -28.09
C SER A 442 9.10 -2.66 -27.31
N GLY A 443 9.10 -2.66 -25.97
CA GLY A 443 10.12 -1.94 -25.19
C GLY A 443 9.86 -1.78 -23.69
N ALA A 444 10.92 -1.44 -22.94
CA ALA A 444 10.89 -1.35 -21.48
C ALA A 444 10.17 -0.09 -20.94
N LEU A 445 10.28 1.05 -21.63
CA LEU A 445 9.62 2.31 -21.29
C LEU A 445 9.21 3.05 -22.57
N ARG A 446 7.95 3.46 -22.65
CA ARG A 446 7.42 4.40 -23.64
C ARG A 446 6.76 5.58 -22.90
N TYR A 447 6.67 6.71 -23.56
CA TYR A 447 6.06 7.91 -23.02
C TYR A 447 5.27 8.68 -24.08
N GLU A 448 4.30 9.46 -23.61
CA GLU A 448 3.53 10.43 -24.41
C GLU A 448 3.41 11.76 -23.66
N VAL A 449 3.44 12.85 -24.42
CA VAL A 449 3.15 14.20 -23.93
C VAL A 449 2.05 14.78 -24.80
N ASP A 450 0.94 15.15 -24.16
CA ASP A 450 -0.25 15.69 -24.80
C ASP A 450 -0.58 17.08 -24.26
N ALA A 451 -1.28 17.89 -25.04
CA ALA A 451 -2.07 19.01 -24.53
C ALA A 451 -3.50 18.51 -24.28
N ALA A 452 -3.96 18.56 -23.03
CA ALA A 452 -5.29 18.09 -22.63
C ALA A 452 -6.20 19.27 -22.27
N ALA A 453 -7.37 19.33 -22.90
CA ALA A 453 -8.44 20.26 -22.58
C ALA A 453 -9.59 19.49 -21.90
N ASN A 454 -9.94 19.87 -20.67
CA ASN A 454 -11.04 19.33 -19.89
C ASN A 454 -12.15 20.38 -19.74
N TYR A 455 -13.39 19.95 -19.83
CA TYR A 455 -14.57 20.79 -19.62
C TYR A 455 -15.60 20.05 -18.78
N ASP A 456 -15.81 20.50 -17.55
CA ASP A 456 -16.79 19.94 -16.62
C ASP A 456 -17.87 20.99 -16.39
N ARG A 457 -19.13 20.64 -16.64
CA ARG A 457 -20.27 21.56 -16.51
C ARG A 457 -21.41 20.91 -15.75
N ARG A 458 -21.86 21.54 -14.67
CA ARG A 458 -23.11 21.28 -13.99
C ARG A 458 -24.29 21.70 -14.87
N LEU A 459 -25.20 20.77 -15.13
CA LEU A 459 -26.42 21.01 -15.92
C LEU A 459 -27.67 21.10 -15.03
N ALA A 460 -27.72 20.28 -13.98
CA ALA A 460 -28.78 20.25 -12.98
C ALA A 460 -28.22 19.65 -11.68
N THR A 461 -29.05 19.53 -10.64
CA THR A 461 -28.64 18.94 -9.36
C THR A 461 -28.12 17.50 -9.55
N GLY A 462 -26.86 17.27 -9.24
CA GLY A 462 -26.16 16.00 -9.42
C GLY A 462 -25.90 15.63 -10.89
N LEU A 463 -26.31 16.44 -11.87
CA LEU A 463 -26.14 16.17 -13.31
C LEU A 463 -24.97 16.97 -13.89
N TYR A 464 -23.96 16.26 -14.39
CA TYR A 464 -22.75 16.85 -14.94
C TYR A 464 -22.46 16.37 -16.36
N LEU A 465 -22.06 17.30 -17.22
CA LEU A 465 -21.40 17.03 -18.50
C LEU A 465 -19.89 17.04 -18.28
N ASN A 466 -19.20 15.96 -18.63
CA ASN A 466 -17.74 15.86 -18.57
C ASN A 466 -17.18 15.66 -19.99
N GLY A 467 -16.33 16.59 -20.42
CA GLY A 467 -15.65 16.61 -21.71
C GLY A 467 -14.13 16.57 -21.57
N GLY A 468 -13.46 15.90 -22.51
CA GLY A 468 -12.02 15.76 -22.54
C GLY A 468 -11.49 15.59 -23.96
N LEU A 469 -10.73 16.58 -24.42
CA LEU A 469 -10.04 16.59 -25.69
C LEU A 469 -8.53 16.50 -25.44
N THR A 470 -7.82 15.70 -26.24
CA THR A 470 -6.35 15.62 -26.18
C THR A 470 -5.75 15.84 -27.55
N ALA A 471 -4.71 16.65 -27.61
CA ALA A 471 -3.88 16.86 -28.78
C ALA A 471 -2.46 16.34 -28.50
N LYS A 472 -2.04 15.31 -29.23
CA LYS A 472 -0.72 14.70 -29.07
C LYS A 472 0.38 15.68 -29.51
N VAL A 473 1.40 15.84 -28.68
CA VAL A 473 2.58 16.66 -28.98
C VAL A 473 3.73 15.75 -29.41
N ILE A 474 4.10 14.79 -28.58
CA ILE A 474 5.14 13.79 -28.85
C ILE A 474 4.76 12.47 -28.17
N GLU A 475 5.01 11.36 -28.83
CA GLU A 475 4.81 10.04 -28.24
C GLU A 475 5.74 9.00 -28.87
N THR A 476 6.01 7.93 -28.13
CA THR A 476 6.90 6.83 -28.57
C THR A 476 6.19 5.48 -28.64
N VAL A 477 4.90 5.43 -28.32
CA VAL A 477 4.08 4.21 -28.24
C VAL A 477 3.69 3.72 -29.64
N SER A 478 3.54 4.61 -30.62
CA SER A 478 3.28 4.24 -32.02
C SER A 478 4.40 3.40 -32.66
N GLY A 479 5.59 3.41 -32.07
CA GLY A 479 6.71 2.55 -32.46
C GLY A 479 6.48 1.05 -32.14
N VAL A 480 5.40 0.71 -31.43
CA VAL A 480 4.96 -0.68 -31.21
C VAL A 480 4.29 -1.20 -32.50
N THR A 481 5.02 -1.97 -33.31
CA THR A 481 4.50 -2.55 -34.56
C THR A 481 4.05 -3.99 -34.43
N GLN A 482 4.30 -4.62 -33.28
CA GLN A 482 3.96 -6.02 -33.04
C GLN A 482 2.45 -6.14 -32.74
N PRO A 483 1.71 -7.00 -33.48
CA PRO A 483 0.31 -7.26 -33.17
C PRO A 483 0.17 -7.98 -31.82
N SER A 484 -0.97 -7.80 -31.17
CA SER A 484 -1.33 -8.56 -29.97
C SER A 484 -1.35 -10.06 -30.28
N ASN A 485 -0.76 -10.86 -29.40
CA ASN A 485 -0.81 -12.32 -29.44
C ASN A 485 -1.91 -12.91 -28.52
N SER A 486 -2.75 -12.06 -27.93
CA SER A 486 -3.84 -12.48 -27.04
C SER A 486 -4.87 -13.29 -27.82
N LEU A 487 -5.39 -14.37 -27.22
CA LEU A 487 -6.51 -15.13 -27.79
C LEU A 487 -7.87 -14.69 -27.24
N LEU A 488 -7.86 -13.84 -26.22
CA LEU A 488 -9.06 -13.22 -25.67
C LEU A 488 -9.48 -12.04 -26.55
N PRO A 489 -10.72 -11.53 -26.44
CA PRO A 489 -11.07 -10.26 -27.07
C PRO A 489 -10.06 -9.17 -26.68
N HIS A 490 -9.54 -8.44 -27.66
CA HIS A 490 -8.53 -7.41 -27.44
C HIS A 490 -9.16 -6.18 -26.78
N VAL A 491 -9.12 -6.13 -25.46
CA VAL A 491 -9.73 -5.07 -24.66
C VAL A 491 -8.73 -4.02 -24.19
N ARG A 492 -7.44 -4.38 -24.11
CA ARG A 492 -6.33 -3.49 -23.73
C ARG A 492 -5.10 -3.64 -24.62
N THR A 493 -4.90 -4.81 -25.22
CA THR A 493 -3.67 -5.09 -25.99
C THR A 493 -3.52 -4.28 -27.28
N ASP A 494 -4.61 -3.77 -27.86
CA ASP A 494 -4.58 -2.93 -29.08
C ASP A 494 -4.23 -1.45 -28.82
N ILE A 495 -3.79 -1.07 -27.61
CA ILE A 495 -3.54 0.35 -27.24
C ILE A 495 -2.62 1.09 -28.24
N ALA A 496 -1.62 0.40 -28.80
CA ALA A 496 -0.72 0.97 -29.80
C ALA A 496 -1.43 1.43 -31.08
N GLU A 497 -2.51 0.75 -31.48
CA GLU A 497 -3.33 1.16 -32.63
C GLU A 497 -4.07 2.46 -32.36
N TYR A 498 -4.63 2.59 -31.15
CA TYR A 498 -5.25 3.82 -30.71
C TYR A 498 -4.21 4.94 -30.73
N LYS A 499 -3.00 4.73 -30.19
CA LYS A 499 -1.94 5.75 -30.19
C LYS A 499 -1.50 6.16 -31.60
N ARG A 500 -1.48 5.26 -32.58
CA ARG A 500 -1.22 5.57 -34.02
C ARG A 500 -2.32 6.38 -34.72
N GLY A 501 -3.53 6.43 -34.15
CA GLY A 501 -4.65 7.20 -34.70
C GLY A 501 -4.43 8.72 -34.71
N SER A 502 -5.53 9.46 -34.87
CA SER A 502 -5.50 10.92 -35.05
C SER A 502 -4.73 11.69 -33.97
N ARG A 503 -4.15 12.84 -34.36
CA ARG A 503 -3.40 13.73 -33.46
C ARG A 503 -4.30 14.33 -32.37
N ILE A 504 -5.53 14.68 -32.74
CA ILE A 504 -6.54 15.24 -31.84
C ILE A 504 -7.63 14.19 -31.64
N LYS A 505 -8.03 13.97 -30.38
CA LYS A 505 -9.03 12.96 -30.00
C LYS A 505 -9.96 13.48 -28.92
N LEU A 506 -11.22 13.06 -29.01
CA LEU A 506 -12.23 13.25 -27.98
C LEU A 506 -12.23 12.05 -27.04
N ASN A 507 -11.37 12.08 -26.02
CA ASN A 507 -11.21 10.95 -25.09
C ASN A 507 -12.42 10.78 -24.17
N LYS A 508 -13.08 11.87 -23.79
CA LYS A 508 -14.20 11.87 -22.84
C LYS A 508 -15.29 12.82 -23.31
N LEU A 509 -16.54 12.35 -23.28
CA LEU A 509 -17.74 13.16 -23.51
C LEU A 509 -18.91 12.36 -22.94
N MET A 510 -19.32 12.67 -21.73
CA MET A 510 -20.34 11.88 -21.03
C MET A 510 -21.19 12.72 -20.10
N LEU A 511 -22.40 12.23 -19.84
CA LEU A 511 -23.29 12.73 -18.81
C LEU A 511 -23.21 11.81 -17.59
N ASN A 512 -23.16 12.42 -16.41
CA ASN A 512 -23.12 11.75 -15.11
C ASN A 512 -24.23 12.29 -14.21
N GLN A 513 -25.12 11.43 -13.73
CA GLN A 513 -26.10 11.75 -12.70
C GLN A 513 -25.68 11.09 -11.39
N TYR A 514 -25.42 11.89 -10.36
CA TYR A 514 -25.18 11.43 -8.99
C TYR A 514 -26.44 11.62 -8.14
N ALA A 515 -26.67 10.67 -7.22
CA ALA A 515 -27.76 10.74 -6.27
C ALA A 515 -27.37 10.03 -4.95
N MET A 516 -28.11 10.36 -3.89
CA MET A 516 -28.09 9.67 -2.60
C MET A 516 -29.56 9.33 -2.31
N PRO A 517 -30.07 8.16 -2.76
CA PRO A 517 -31.49 7.83 -2.70
C PRO A 517 -31.99 7.55 -1.27
N ALA A 518 -31.09 7.15 -0.37
CA ALA A 518 -31.40 6.88 1.04
C ALA A 518 -30.13 7.14 1.89
N PRO A 519 -30.25 7.28 3.22
CA PRO A 519 -29.09 7.32 4.10
C PRO A 519 -28.14 6.15 3.80
N ASN A 520 -26.84 6.42 3.73
CA ASN A 520 -25.77 5.45 3.43
C ASN A 520 -25.77 4.85 2.01
N TRP A 521 -26.72 5.21 1.15
CA TRP A 521 -26.79 4.74 -0.23
C TRP A 521 -26.42 5.86 -1.20
N TYR A 522 -25.43 5.62 -2.06
CA TYR A 522 -25.03 6.52 -3.13
C TYR A 522 -25.24 5.84 -4.48
N GLY A 523 -25.74 6.57 -5.47
CA GLY A 523 -26.01 6.09 -6.82
C GLY A 523 -25.37 6.98 -7.89
N ARG A 524 -24.92 6.35 -8.98
CA ARG A 524 -24.45 7.02 -10.19
C ARG A 524 -25.09 6.36 -11.41
N LEU A 525 -25.54 7.17 -12.35
CA LEU A 525 -25.84 6.76 -13.73
C LEU A 525 -24.97 7.56 -14.70
N SER A 526 -24.44 6.91 -15.73
CA SER A 526 -23.54 7.54 -16.70
C SER A 526 -23.82 7.06 -18.12
N GLY A 527 -23.55 7.93 -19.09
CA GLY A 527 -23.68 7.60 -20.50
C GLY A 527 -22.79 8.46 -21.39
N GLY A 528 -22.14 7.85 -22.39
CA GLY A 528 -21.30 8.53 -23.37
C GLY A 528 -19.93 7.87 -23.54
N PHE A 529 -18.91 8.70 -23.74
CA PHE A 529 -17.53 8.27 -23.92
C PHE A 529 -16.81 8.27 -22.59
N TYR A 530 -16.56 7.07 -22.06
CA TYR A 530 -15.90 6.89 -20.77
C TYR A 530 -14.39 7.13 -20.89
N GLU A 531 -13.79 6.56 -21.94
CA GLU A 531 -12.35 6.62 -22.20
C GLU A 531 -12.04 6.51 -23.70
N GLU A 532 -10.74 6.52 -24.05
CA GLU A 532 -10.26 6.42 -25.44
C GLU A 532 -10.75 5.14 -26.13
N MET A 533 -10.82 4.02 -25.41
CA MET A 533 -11.17 2.71 -25.97
C MET A 533 -12.65 2.33 -25.83
N TYR A 534 -13.42 2.95 -24.94
CA TYR A 534 -14.79 2.52 -24.63
C TYR A 534 -15.79 3.67 -24.53
N ARG A 535 -16.97 3.42 -25.11
CA ARG A 535 -18.20 4.19 -24.90
C ARG A 535 -19.27 3.27 -24.33
N GLY A 536 -20.25 3.82 -23.64
CA GLY A 536 -21.32 3.01 -23.09
C GLY A 536 -22.27 3.78 -22.20
N ALA A 537 -23.09 3.03 -21.50
CA ALA A 537 -23.96 3.52 -20.45
C ALA A 537 -24.03 2.50 -19.32
N GLY A 538 -24.17 2.98 -18.10
CA GLY A 538 -24.14 2.13 -16.91
C GLY A 538 -24.33 2.90 -15.62
N GLY A 539 -24.16 2.20 -14.51
CA GLY A 539 -24.35 2.80 -13.19
C GLY A 539 -23.62 2.06 -12.09
N GLN A 540 -23.51 2.73 -10.95
CA GLN A 540 -22.93 2.21 -9.73
C GLN A 540 -23.86 2.52 -8.57
N LEU A 541 -24.09 1.54 -7.70
CA LEU A 541 -24.83 1.70 -6.44
C LEU A 541 -23.91 1.28 -5.30
N LEU A 542 -23.61 2.20 -4.40
CA LEU A 542 -22.73 2.01 -3.25
C LEU A 542 -23.54 2.07 -1.96
N TYR A 543 -23.36 1.07 -1.10
CA TYR A 543 -23.78 1.07 0.28
C TYR A 543 -22.58 1.27 1.20
N ALA A 544 -22.62 2.35 1.99
CA ALA A 544 -21.55 2.74 2.90
C ALA A 544 -22.13 3.04 4.29
N PRO A 545 -22.36 2.01 5.12
CA PRO A 545 -23.03 2.16 6.42
C PRO A 545 -22.23 3.00 7.41
N ASN A 546 -22.89 3.74 8.29
CA ASN A 546 -22.22 4.52 9.34
C ASN A 546 -21.37 3.63 10.26
N ASP A 547 -20.23 4.15 10.73
CA ASP A 547 -19.31 3.53 11.70
C ASP A 547 -18.74 2.15 11.34
N ALA A 548 -19.09 1.61 10.18
CA ALA A 548 -18.57 0.36 9.68
C ALA A 548 -17.19 0.54 9.04
N ARG A 549 -16.36 -0.48 9.17
CA ARG A 549 -15.08 -0.57 8.45
C ARG A 549 -15.22 -1.02 7.00
N TRP A 550 -16.44 -1.34 6.55
CA TRP A 550 -16.70 -1.88 5.23
C TRP A 550 -17.69 -1.02 4.43
N ALA A 551 -17.59 -1.12 3.11
CA ALA A 551 -18.56 -0.60 2.15
C ALA A 551 -18.67 -1.58 0.98
N ALA A 552 -19.81 -1.62 0.31
CA ALA A 552 -20.02 -2.53 -0.83
C ALA A 552 -20.74 -1.82 -1.97
N ASP A 553 -20.33 -2.09 -3.20
CA ASP A 553 -21.00 -1.54 -4.38
C ASP A 553 -21.26 -2.57 -5.46
N LEU A 554 -22.22 -2.25 -6.33
CA LEU A 554 -22.52 -2.97 -7.55
C LEU A 554 -22.40 -2.00 -8.72
N THR A 555 -21.55 -2.35 -9.68
CA THR A 555 -21.35 -1.59 -10.92
C THR A 555 -21.76 -2.42 -12.13
N VAL A 556 -22.57 -1.86 -13.02
CA VAL A 556 -23.01 -2.50 -14.26
C VAL A 556 -22.86 -1.52 -15.41
N ASP A 557 -22.12 -1.90 -16.47
CA ASP A 557 -21.91 -1.08 -17.65
C ASP A 557 -22.10 -1.87 -18.94
N ALA A 558 -22.93 -1.35 -19.85
CA ALA A 558 -23.05 -1.80 -21.22
C ALA A 558 -22.10 -1.00 -22.10
N LEU A 559 -21.10 -1.68 -22.67
CA LEU A 559 -19.94 -1.06 -23.29
C LEU A 559 -19.78 -1.49 -24.75
N GLN A 560 -19.35 -0.55 -25.58
CA GLN A 560 -18.91 -0.77 -26.95
C GLN A 560 -17.50 -0.21 -27.14
N GLN A 561 -16.64 -0.98 -27.78
CA GLN A 561 -15.29 -0.55 -28.10
C GLN A 561 -15.32 0.55 -29.17
N ARG A 562 -14.53 1.60 -28.96
CA ARG A 562 -14.40 2.76 -29.86
C ARG A 562 -13.41 2.47 -30.98
N GLY A 563 -13.55 3.15 -32.10
CA GLY A 563 -12.58 3.08 -33.18
C GLY A 563 -11.30 3.89 -32.88
N VAL A 564 -10.27 3.69 -33.70
CA VAL A 564 -8.92 4.25 -33.47
C VAL A 564 -8.78 5.70 -33.90
N ARG A 565 -9.75 6.28 -34.64
CA ARG A 565 -9.69 7.69 -35.05
C ARG A 565 -9.91 8.62 -33.85
N GLY A 566 -10.53 8.13 -32.78
CA GLY A 566 -10.68 8.85 -31.52
C GLY A 566 -11.81 9.90 -31.53
N TRP A 567 -12.79 9.74 -32.43
CA TRP A 567 -13.99 10.58 -32.49
C TRP A 567 -15.22 9.72 -32.15
N PHE A 568 -16.23 9.68 -33.04
CA PHE A 568 -17.47 8.93 -32.86
C PHE A 568 -17.45 7.53 -33.48
N ASP A 569 -16.32 7.15 -34.07
CA ASP A 569 -16.10 5.83 -34.66
C ASP A 569 -16.16 4.72 -33.61
N ALA A 570 -16.60 3.54 -34.03
CA ALA A 570 -16.82 2.39 -33.17
C ALA A 570 -16.32 1.10 -33.82
N ARG A 571 -15.99 0.12 -33.00
CA ARG A 571 -15.75 -1.27 -33.39
C ARG A 571 -16.98 -2.12 -33.05
N ASP A 572 -17.02 -3.34 -33.60
CA ASP A 572 -18.14 -4.27 -33.41
C ASP A 572 -18.16 -4.91 -32.02
N TYR A 573 -17.03 -4.91 -31.31
CA TYR A 573 -16.95 -5.50 -29.98
C TYR A 573 -17.84 -4.77 -28.98
N ARG A 574 -18.79 -5.51 -28.41
CA ARG A 574 -19.70 -5.07 -27.35
C ARG A 574 -19.63 -6.03 -26.17
N THR A 575 -19.76 -5.50 -24.95
CA THR A 575 -19.74 -6.31 -23.74
C THR A 575 -20.60 -5.67 -22.65
N VAL A 576 -20.98 -6.47 -21.66
CA VAL A 576 -21.60 -5.98 -20.43
C VAL A 576 -20.72 -6.43 -19.28
N THR A 577 -20.23 -5.47 -18.50
CA THR A 577 -19.51 -5.74 -17.26
C THR A 577 -20.48 -5.61 -16.09
N ALA A 578 -20.36 -6.50 -15.11
CA ALA A 578 -21.17 -6.48 -13.90
C ALA A 578 -20.27 -6.95 -12.74
N LEU A 579 -19.97 -6.05 -11.82
CA LEU A 579 -18.99 -6.26 -10.75
C LEU A 579 -19.59 -5.86 -9.41
N GLY A 580 -19.63 -6.79 -8.47
CA GLY A 580 -19.86 -6.51 -7.06
C GLY A 580 -18.51 -6.31 -6.36
N ALA A 581 -18.39 -5.28 -5.53
CA ALA A 581 -17.18 -4.98 -4.79
C ALA A 581 -17.46 -4.92 -3.28
N LEU A 582 -16.52 -5.43 -2.49
CA LEU A 582 -16.47 -5.27 -1.04
C LEU A 582 -15.15 -4.59 -0.68
N HIS A 583 -15.26 -3.43 -0.05
CA HIS A 583 -14.16 -2.64 0.48
C HIS A 583 -14.11 -2.82 1.99
N TYR A 584 -12.94 -3.15 2.53
CA TYR A 584 -12.73 -3.32 3.96
C TYR A 584 -11.49 -2.57 4.43
N ARG A 585 -11.66 -1.71 5.43
CA ARG A 585 -10.61 -0.93 6.05
C ARG A 585 -10.02 -1.67 7.24
N LEU A 586 -8.81 -2.18 7.07
CA LEU A 586 -7.99 -2.74 8.12
C LEU A 586 -7.38 -1.62 8.98
N PRO A 587 -6.80 -1.93 10.15
CA PRO A 587 -5.91 -1.00 10.85
C PRO A 587 -4.81 -0.45 9.92
N SER A 588 -4.10 0.58 10.37
CA SER A 588 -2.93 1.13 9.64
C SER A 588 -3.24 1.86 8.33
N ASP A 589 -4.47 2.36 8.15
CA ASP A 589 -4.94 2.98 6.90
C ASP A 589 -4.78 2.05 5.68
N ILE A 590 -4.94 0.74 5.91
CA ILE A 590 -4.94 -0.28 4.87
C ILE A 590 -6.37 -0.53 4.42
N THR A 591 -6.57 -0.59 3.11
CA THR A 591 -7.84 -0.96 2.49
C THR A 591 -7.64 -2.20 1.61
N VAL A 592 -8.48 -3.21 1.83
CA VAL A 592 -8.58 -4.39 0.97
C VAL A 592 -9.88 -4.30 0.20
N THR A 593 -9.82 -4.47 -1.12
CA THR A 593 -11.00 -4.48 -1.99
C THR A 593 -11.05 -5.80 -2.76
N ALA A 594 -12.19 -6.49 -2.68
CA ALA A 594 -12.48 -7.66 -3.49
C ALA A 594 -13.57 -7.28 -4.52
N ARG A 595 -13.27 -7.38 -5.82
CA ARG A 595 -14.23 -7.15 -6.91
C ARG A 595 -14.50 -8.44 -7.64
N ALA A 596 -15.75 -8.90 -7.67
CA ALA A 596 -16.15 -10.17 -8.26
C ALA A 596 -17.24 -9.97 -9.32
N GLY A 597 -17.13 -10.66 -10.45
CA GLY A 597 -18.13 -10.60 -11.51
C GLY A 597 -17.52 -10.74 -12.90
N ARG A 598 -18.13 -10.09 -13.90
CA ARG A 598 -17.75 -10.17 -15.31
C ARG A 598 -16.92 -8.96 -15.75
N PHE A 599 -15.74 -9.24 -16.28
CA PHE A 599 -14.74 -8.27 -16.74
C PHE A 599 -14.88 -7.97 -18.25
N LEU A 600 -14.08 -7.01 -18.74
CA LEU A 600 -14.18 -6.48 -20.12
C LEU A 600 -14.07 -7.55 -21.20
N ALA A 601 -13.17 -8.53 -21.05
CA ALA A 601 -12.95 -9.61 -22.01
C ALA A 601 -14.00 -10.73 -21.91
N ARG A 602 -15.14 -10.47 -21.21
CA ARG A 602 -16.26 -11.38 -20.94
C ARG A 602 -15.93 -12.53 -19.99
N ASP A 603 -14.74 -12.53 -19.42
CA ASP A 603 -14.31 -13.47 -18.40
C ASP A 603 -14.92 -13.12 -17.03
N ALA A 604 -15.20 -14.15 -16.24
CA ALA A 604 -15.75 -14.03 -14.90
C ALA A 604 -14.69 -14.41 -13.87
N GLY A 605 -14.59 -13.64 -12.79
CA GLY A 605 -13.58 -13.90 -11.77
C GLY A 605 -13.61 -12.92 -10.60
N VAL A 606 -12.48 -12.86 -9.91
CA VAL A 606 -12.28 -12.00 -8.73
C VAL A 606 -10.95 -11.25 -8.86
N ARG A 607 -10.99 -9.95 -8.59
CA ARG A 607 -9.82 -9.09 -8.41
C ARG A 607 -9.70 -8.71 -6.95
N MET A 608 -8.54 -9.02 -6.37
CA MET A 608 -8.15 -8.56 -5.05
C MET A 608 -7.22 -7.37 -5.19
N GLU A 609 -7.48 -6.31 -4.44
CA GLU A 609 -6.66 -5.12 -4.38
C GLU A 609 -6.33 -4.81 -2.92
N PHE A 610 -5.07 -4.49 -2.66
CA PHE A 610 -4.57 -4.05 -1.37
C PHE A 610 -3.95 -2.67 -1.57
N LYS A 611 -4.29 -1.71 -0.72
CA LYS A 611 -3.62 -0.40 -0.70
C LYS A 611 -3.41 0.09 0.72
N ARG A 612 -2.29 0.76 0.96
CA ARG A 612 -2.01 1.49 2.20
C ARG A 612 -1.91 2.98 1.88
N ARG A 613 -2.64 3.80 2.64
CA ARG A 613 -2.53 5.27 2.59
C ARG A 613 -1.63 5.76 3.72
N PHE A 614 -0.64 6.59 3.39
CA PHE A 614 0.26 7.21 4.36
C PHE A 614 -0.23 8.61 4.77
N LEU A 615 0.45 9.21 5.75
CA LEU A 615 0.08 10.53 6.28
C LEU A 615 0.23 11.67 5.28
N SER A 616 1.15 11.56 4.33
CA SER A 616 1.24 12.45 3.15
C SER A 616 0.00 12.42 2.25
N GLY A 617 -0.88 11.42 2.42
CA GLY A 617 -1.97 11.11 1.50
C GLY A 617 -1.53 10.29 0.29
N ILE A 618 -0.24 9.98 0.15
CA ILE A 618 0.27 9.06 -0.87
C ILE A 618 -0.25 7.65 -0.56
N GLU A 619 -0.63 6.91 -1.59
CA GLU A 619 -1.10 5.53 -1.46
C GLU A 619 -0.21 4.59 -2.27
N LEU A 620 0.16 3.46 -1.68
CA LEU A 620 0.87 2.38 -2.34
C LEU A 620 0.01 1.13 -2.29
N GLY A 621 -0.15 0.46 -3.44
CA GLY A 621 -1.00 -0.71 -3.52
C GLY A 621 -0.57 -1.72 -4.57
N ALA A 622 -1.24 -2.88 -4.53
CA ALA A 622 -1.06 -3.99 -5.44
C ALA A 622 -2.40 -4.65 -5.73
N TRP A 623 -2.51 -5.27 -6.91
CA TRP A 623 -3.67 -6.08 -7.27
C TRP A 623 -3.28 -7.41 -7.87
N TYR A 624 -4.20 -8.37 -7.75
CA TYR A 624 -4.14 -9.66 -8.40
C TYR A 624 -5.54 -10.07 -8.83
N THR A 625 -5.69 -10.44 -10.09
CA THR A 625 -6.96 -10.79 -10.72
C THR A 625 -6.90 -12.23 -11.21
N ARG A 626 -7.86 -13.05 -10.77
CA ARG A 626 -8.01 -14.42 -11.23
C ARG A 626 -9.39 -14.62 -11.83
N THR A 627 -9.43 -15.03 -13.08
CA THR A 627 -10.68 -15.25 -13.82
C THR A 627 -10.66 -16.59 -14.53
N ASN A 628 -11.79 -16.93 -15.17
CA ASN A 628 -11.87 -18.07 -16.09
C ASN A 628 -11.32 -17.76 -17.50
N GLY A 629 -10.78 -16.55 -17.73
CA GLY A 629 -10.13 -16.17 -18.98
C GLY A 629 -8.84 -16.95 -19.19
N LYS A 630 -8.78 -17.75 -20.27
CA LYS A 630 -7.63 -18.61 -20.58
C LYS A 630 -6.61 -17.87 -21.43
N ASP A 631 -5.87 -16.97 -20.80
CA ASP A 631 -4.78 -16.28 -21.46
C ASP A 631 -3.51 -17.17 -21.51
N ILE A 632 -3.38 -17.95 -22.57
CA ILE A 632 -2.39 -19.04 -22.69
C ILE A 632 -1.19 -18.73 -23.59
N THR A 633 -1.14 -17.55 -24.20
CA THR A 633 0.01 -17.13 -25.00
C THR A 633 1.01 -16.37 -24.14
N ASN A 634 2.31 -16.48 -24.46
CA ASN A 634 3.41 -15.89 -23.68
C ASN A 634 3.04 -14.46 -23.27
N PRO A 635 2.99 -14.16 -21.95
CA PRO A 635 3.54 -14.90 -20.80
C PRO A 635 2.80 -16.12 -20.25
N GLY A 636 1.56 -16.33 -20.68
CA GLY A 636 0.77 -17.49 -20.30
C GLY A 636 1.24 -18.76 -21.00
N SER A 637 0.72 -19.89 -20.51
CA SER A 637 0.82 -21.19 -21.15
C SER A 637 -0.45 -22.00 -20.89
N PRO A 638 -0.74 -23.06 -21.66
CA PRO A 638 -1.89 -23.93 -21.39
C PRO A 638 -1.91 -24.52 -19.97
N ALA A 639 -0.74 -24.83 -19.41
CA ALA A 639 -0.61 -25.36 -18.06
C ALA A 639 -0.71 -24.28 -16.96
N ASN A 640 -0.36 -23.03 -17.30
CA ASN A 640 -0.38 -21.90 -16.37
C ASN A 640 -0.78 -20.62 -17.13
N PRO A 641 -2.09 -20.36 -17.30
CA PRO A 641 -2.57 -19.14 -17.93
C PRO A 641 -2.13 -17.89 -17.17
N TYR A 642 -1.91 -16.80 -17.90
CA TYR A 642 -1.59 -15.52 -17.28
C TYR A 642 -2.79 -14.98 -16.48
N ASN A 643 -2.47 -14.32 -15.37
CA ASN A 643 -3.43 -13.67 -14.49
C ASN A 643 -2.96 -12.22 -14.30
N ASP A 644 -3.88 -11.27 -14.49
CA ASP A 644 -3.59 -9.84 -14.36
C ASP A 644 -3.15 -9.51 -12.93
N LYS A 645 -2.09 -8.72 -12.82
CA LYS A 645 -1.46 -8.37 -11.55
C LYS A 645 -0.62 -7.13 -11.72
N GLY A 646 -0.44 -6.36 -10.65
CA GLY A 646 0.44 -5.20 -10.71
C GLY A 646 0.52 -4.45 -9.40
N VAL A 647 1.29 -3.37 -9.42
CA VAL A 647 1.48 -2.44 -8.31
C VAL A 647 1.17 -1.02 -8.78
N PHE A 648 0.71 -0.18 -7.86
CA PHE A 648 0.44 1.21 -8.15
C PHE A 648 0.85 2.12 -6.99
N LEU A 649 1.15 3.37 -7.35
CA LEU A 649 1.45 4.47 -6.47
C LEU A 649 0.54 5.64 -6.85
N ASN A 650 -0.31 6.07 -5.93
CA ASN A 650 -1.13 7.27 -6.07
C ASN A 650 -0.49 8.40 -5.26
N ILE A 651 0.13 9.34 -5.95
CA ILE A 651 0.88 10.45 -5.36
C ILE A 651 -0.07 11.62 -5.16
N SER A 652 -0.48 11.86 -3.91
CA SER A 652 -1.20 13.07 -3.53
C SER A 652 -0.27 14.29 -3.68
N LEU A 653 -0.60 15.20 -4.59
CA LEU A 653 0.23 16.38 -4.85
C LEU A 653 0.14 17.42 -3.74
N ASN A 654 -0.81 17.28 -2.81
CA ASN A 654 -0.92 18.16 -1.66
C ASN A 654 0.43 18.24 -0.92
N SER A 655 1.05 17.14 -0.52
CA SER A 655 2.31 17.19 0.26
C SER A 655 3.49 17.81 -0.51
N MET A 656 3.37 17.96 -1.83
CA MET A 656 4.45 18.36 -2.74
C MET A 656 4.33 19.79 -3.29
N LEU A 657 3.29 20.54 -2.91
CA LEU A 657 3.03 21.88 -3.44
C LEU A 657 2.91 22.94 -2.32
N LEU A 658 3.22 24.19 -2.69
CA LEU A 658 3.13 25.36 -1.80
C LEU A 658 1.69 25.83 -1.53
N ALA A 659 0.70 25.20 -2.15
CA ALA A 659 -0.72 25.37 -1.86
C ALA A 659 -1.36 23.99 -1.75
N ASP A 660 -2.44 23.88 -0.98
CA ASP A 660 -3.26 22.68 -0.89
C ASP A 660 -3.92 22.42 -2.24
N THR A 661 -4.08 21.15 -2.57
CA THR A 661 -4.72 20.69 -3.79
C THR A 661 -5.33 19.32 -3.54
N GLN A 662 -6.41 19.01 -4.26
CA GLN A 662 -6.96 17.67 -4.32
C GLN A 662 -6.39 16.85 -5.50
N ALA A 663 -5.47 17.41 -6.28
CA ALA A 663 -4.85 16.73 -7.41
C ALA A 663 -3.95 15.58 -6.94
N SER A 664 -4.00 14.46 -7.66
CA SER A 664 -3.10 13.33 -7.49
C SER A 664 -2.57 12.84 -8.83
N ALA A 665 -1.43 12.15 -8.80
CA ALA A 665 -0.83 11.48 -9.94
C ALA A 665 -0.76 9.98 -9.68
N MET A 666 -1.32 9.16 -10.58
CA MET A 666 -1.28 7.71 -10.47
C MET A 666 -0.20 7.13 -11.39
N LEU A 667 0.67 6.31 -10.81
CA LEU A 667 1.62 5.47 -11.52
C LEU A 667 1.23 4.01 -11.27
N ALA A 668 1.08 3.22 -12.31
CA ALA A 668 0.77 1.80 -12.20
C ALA A 668 1.65 0.99 -13.14
N VAL A 669 2.10 -0.17 -12.65
CA VAL A 669 2.95 -1.09 -13.41
C VAL A 669 2.36 -2.49 -13.31
N SER A 670 2.06 -3.08 -14.46
CA SER A 670 1.78 -4.51 -14.60
C SER A 670 3.00 -5.21 -15.22
N PRO A 671 3.28 -6.47 -14.86
CA PRO A 671 4.31 -7.25 -15.53
C PRO A 671 4.08 -7.39 -17.03
N TRP A 672 2.83 -7.38 -17.51
CA TRP A 672 2.48 -7.37 -18.94
C TRP A 672 1.09 -6.79 -19.14
N THR A 673 0.91 -5.96 -20.17
CA THR A 673 -0.42 -5.50 -20.60
C THR A 673 -1.14 -6.63 -21.32
N ARG A 674 -2.17 -7.21 -20.68
CA ARG A 674 -2.96 -8.34 -21.20
C ARG A 674 -4.46 -8.06 -21.06
N ASP A 675 -5.28 -8.91 -21.68
CA ASP A 675 -6.73 -8.69 -21.78
C ASP A 675 -7.55 -9.36 -20.67
N VAL A 676 -6.96 -10.35 -19.97
CA VAL A 676 -7.62 -11.06 -18.87
C VAL A 676 -7.88 -10.15 -17.67
N GLY A 677 -9.08 -10.23 -17.07
CA GLY A 677 -9.39 -9.53 -15.83
C GLY A 677 -9.39 -8.00 -15.90
N GLN A 678 -9.50 -7.42 -17.10
CA GLN A 678 -9.41 -5.97 -17.30
C GLN A 678 -10.71 -5.24 -16.93
N LEU A 679 -10.55 -4.05 -16.34
CA LEU A 679 -11.61 -3.14 -15.96
C LEU A 679 -11.73 -1.99 -16.96
N VAL A 680 -12.95 -1.47 -17.16
CA VAL A 680 -13.18 -0.19 -17.85
C VAL A 680 -12.77 0.96 -16.94
N ALA A 681 -12.30 2.07 -17.51
CA ALA A 681 -12.12 3.29 -16.73
C ALA A 681 -13.48 3.77 -16.19
N THR A 682 -13.60 3.90 -14.87
CA THR A 682 -14.84 4.33 -14.22
C THR A 682 -15.22 5.77 -14.61
N PRO A 683 -16.49 6.06 -14.96
CA PRO A 683 -16.97 7.42 -15.21
C PRO A 683 -16.96 8.35 -13.97
N GLY A 684 -16.74 7.77 -12.79
CA GLY A 684 -16.70 8.43 -11.49
C GLY A 684 -17.02 7.40 -10.41
N ASP A 685 -16.01 6.96 -9.66
CA ASP A 685 -16.20 5.91 -8.66
C ASP A 685 -16.80 6.47 -7.37
N LEU A 686 -17.93 5.91 -6.95
CA LEU A 686 -18.63 6.36 -5.74
C LEU A 686 -17.84 6.07 -4.46
N TYR A 687 -17.08 4.96 -4.41
CA TYR A 687 -16.29 4.63 -3.23
C TYR A 687 -15.12 5.61 -3.09
N GLU A 688 -14.38 5.88 -4.18
CA GLU A 688 -13.33 6.92 -4.20
C GLU A 688 -13.85 8.30 -3.81
N MET A 689 -15.08 8.64 -4.22
CA MET A 689 -15.74 9.91 -3.88
C MET A 689 -15.91 10.10 -2.37
N ILE A 690 -16.29 9.05 -1.63
CA ILE A 690 -16.59 9.13 -0.20
C ILE A 690 -15.46 8.63 0.70
N GLU A 691 -14.50 7.88 0.18
CA GLU A 691 -13.47 7.20 0.97
C GLU A 691 -12.68 8.18 1.84
N LYS A 692 -12.21 9.28 1.25
CA LYS A 692 -11.41 10.29 1.95
C LYS A 692 -12.24 11.06 3.00
N PRO A 693 -13.41 11.65 2.68
CA PRO A 693 -14.28 12.26 3.68
C PRO A 693 -14.64 11.32 4.83
N ARG A 694 -15.05 10.08 4.51
CA ARG A 694 -15.40 9.07 5.51
C ARG A 694 -14.22 8.70 6.39
N ARG A 695 -13.02 8.59 5.82
CA ARG A 695 -11.78 8.38 6.58
C ARG A 695 -11.54 9.55 7.53
N ASP A 696 -11.53 10.78 7.03
CA ASP A 696 -11.26 11.99 7.82
C ASP A 696 -12.25 12.15 8.98
N MET A 697 -13.51 11.76 8.80
CA MET A 697 -14.51 11.72 9.87
C MET A 697 -14.28 10.60 10.89
N SER A 698 -13.89 9.41 10.43
CA SER A 698 -13.72 8.23 11.29
C SER A 698 -12.38 8.18 12.04
N ILE A 699 -11.41 9.00 11.63
CA ILE A 699 -10.12 9.10 12.31
C ILE A 699 -10.30 10.04 13.51
N ALA A 700 -9.93 9.54 14.68
CA ALA A 700 -10.06 10.25 15.95
C ALA A 700 -11.54 10.58 16.25
N ASP A 701 -11.92 11.84 16.07
CA ASP A 701 -13.19 12.43 16.48
C ASP A 701 -13.90 13.19 15.34
N GLY A 702 -13.39 13.07 14.12
CA GLY A 702 -13.95 13.70 12.92
C GLY A 702 -13.77 15.22 12.81
N LEU A 703 -13.28 15.91 13.84
CA LEU A 703 -12.96 17.33 13.76
C LEU A 703 -11.64 17.58 13.01
N GLY A 704 -10.74 16.59 12.97
CA GLY A 704 -9.47 16.67 12.24
C GLY A 704 -8.70 17.97 12.52
N ASN A 705 -8.05 18.51 11.48
CA ASN A 705 -7.33 19.79 11.52
C ASN A 705 -8.30 20.97 11.32
N LEU A 706 -9.27 21.15 12.23
CA LEU A 706 -10.27 22.24 12.17
C LEU A 706 -9.62 23.63 12.28
N GLY A 707 -8.41 23.70 12.87
CA GLY A 707 -7.54 24.87 12.91
C GLY A 707 -6.84 25.11 11.57
N GLU A 708 -6.72 26.36 11.16
CA GLU A 708 -6.11 26.72 9.88
C GLU A 708 -4.91 27.66 10.01
N ARG A 709 -4.94 28.62 10.94
CA ARG A 709 -3.89 29.63 11.03
C ARG A 709 -2.61 29.04 11.65
N PRO A 710 -1.41 29.55 11.33
CA PRO A 710 -0.16 29.06 11.90
C PRO A 710 -0.13 29.08 13.45
N ASP A 711 -0.76 30.09 14.08
CA ASP A 711 -0.95 30.21 15.52
C ASP A 711 -1.92 29.16 16.08
N GLU A 712 -2.88 28.70 15.28
CA GLU A 712 -3.85 27.66 15.63
C GLU A 712 -3.26 26.24 15.43
N GLN A 713 -2.43 26.03 14.40
CA GLN A 713 -1.80 24.74 14.08
C GLN A 713 -0.79 24.28 15.16
N ALA A 714 -0.24 25.22 15.93
CA ALA A 714 0.63 24.94 17.07
C ALA A 714 -0.15 24.50 18.33
N LEU A 715 -1.48 24.62 18.35
CA LEU A 715 -2.30 24.24 19.49
C LEU A 715 -2.54 22.72 19.49
N ALA A 716 -2.09 22.04 20.54
CA ALA A 716 -2.27 20.59 20.73
C ALA A 716 -3.75 20.15 20.66
N ALA A 717 -4.70 21.05 20.97
CA ALA A 717 -6.14 20.81 20.86
C ALA A 717 -6.67 20.74 19.41
N LEU A 718 -5.91 21.22 18.42
CA LEU A 718 -6.29 21.24 17.00
C LEU A 718 -5.49 20.25 16.15
N TYR A 719 -4.42 19.67 16.72
CA TYR A 719 -3.47 18.81 16.03
C TYR A 719 -3.42 17.41 16.64
N MET A 720 -3.78 16.37 15.89
CA MET A 720 -3.63 14.98 16.32
C MET A 720 -2.67 14.23 15.41
N ASP A 721 -1.49 13.84 15.90
CA ASP A 721 -0.67 12.83 15.23
C ASP A 721 -1.29 11.45 15.40
N PRO A 722 -1.59 10.73 14.30
CA PRO A 722 -2.00 9.34 14.43
C PRO A 722 -0.85 8.60 15.10
N LYS A 723 -1.20 7.83 16.13
CA LYS A 723 -0.24 7.06 16.90
C LYS A 723 0.61 6.22 15.92
N PRO A 724 1.95 6.30 15.98
CA PRO A 724 2.78 5.47 15.13
C PRO A 724 2.40 4.01 15.36
N LEU A 725 2.35 3.24 14.27
CA LEU A 725 2.04 1.83 14.34
C LEU A 725 3.05 1.13 15.25
N SER A 726 2.56 0.61 16.37
CA SER A 726 3.35 -0.36 17.13
C SER A 726 3.50 -1.60 16.25
N SER A 727 4.74 -2.04 16.09
CA SER A 727 5.02 -3.36 15.54
C SER A 727 4.23 -4.39 16.37
N PRO A 728 3.58 -5.39 15.76
CA PRO A 728 2.97 -6.49 16.51
C PRO A 728 4.03 -7.34 17.21
N TRP A 729 5.28 -7.27 16.73
CA TRP A 729 6.39 -8.08 17.22
C TRP A 729 6.83 -7.80 18.66
N PRO A 730 6.80 -6.57 19.18
CA PRO A 730 6.88 -6.31 20.62
C PRO A 730 5.83 -7.03 21.45
N VAL A 731 4.59 -7.16 20.96
CA VAL A 731 3.55 -7.96 21.62
C VAL A 731 3.88 -9.45 21.51
N PHE A 732 4.30 -9.93 20.33
CA PHE A 732 4.81 -11.29 20.14
C PHE A 732 5.99 -11.61 21.07
N ARG A 733 6.93 -10.67 21.24
CA ARG A 733 8.08 -10.83 22.12
C ARG A 733 7.67 -10.78 23.58
N LEU A 734 6.82 -9.83 24.00
CA LEU A 734 6.26 -9.84 25.35
C LEU A 734 5.58 -11.17 25.62
N ARG A 735 4.84 -11.71 24.64
CA ARG A 735 4.23 -13.05 24.71
C ARG A 735 5.24 -14.18 24.72
N LEU A 736 6.33 -14.12 23.96
CA LEU A 736 7.41 -15.11 23.97
C LEU A 736 8.24 -15.06 25.25
N ASP A 737 8.54 -13.86 25.75
CA ASP A 737 9.24 -13.62 27.01
C ASP A 737 8.34 -14.07 28.18
N GLN A 738 7.02 -13.80 28.11
CA GLN A 738 6.00 -14.35 29.02
C GLN A 738 5.83 -15.85 28.86
N ALA A 739 5.88 -16.40 27.65
CA ALA A 739 5.81 -17.83 27.39
C ALA A 739 7.06 -18.56 27.90
N ALA A 740 8.22 -17.92 27.77
CA ALA A 740 9.48 -18.41 28.33
C ALA A 740 9.47 -18.32 29.86
N ALA A 741 8.87 -17.28 30.44
CA ALA A 741 8.71 -17.10 31.88
C ALA A 741 7.62 -18.02 32.49
N SER A 742 6.58 -18.34 31.72
CA SER A 742 5.54 -19.34 32.05
C SER A 742 5.87 -20.74 31.51
N SER A 743 7.12 -20.96 31.08
CA SER A 743 7.55 -22.25 30.59
C SER A 743 7.28 -23.30 31.66
N PRO A 744 6.59 -24.40 31.32
CA PRO A 744 6.35 -25.49 32.26
C PRO A 744 7.64 -25.89 32.96
N THR A 745 7.56 -26.23 34.24
CA THR A 745 8.75 -26.69 34.99
C THR A 745 9.45 -27.82 34.22
N LEU A 746 10.79 -27.89 34.30
CA LEU A 746 11.62 -28.91 33.64
C LEU A 746 11.01 -30.34 33.63
N PRO A 747 10.34 -30.82 34.72
CA PRO A 747 9.67 -32.11 34.75
C PRO A 747 8.52 -32.29 33.73
N VAL A 748 7.80 -31.23 33.36
CA VAL A 748 6.70 -31.27 32.38
C VAL A 748 7.25 -31.38 30.96
N TRP A 749 8.32 -30.65 30.63
CA TRP A 749 9.02 -30.79 29.35
C TRP A 749 9.68 -32.16 29.19
N ILE A 750 10.23 -32.73 30.27
CA ILE A 750 10.82 -34.07 30.23
C ILE A 750 9.73 -35.12 29.99
N LYS A 751 8.57 -35.03 30.67
CA LYS A 751 7.44 -35.95 30.44
C LYS A 751 6.84 -35.79 29.05
N GLY A 752 6.58 -34.56 28.60
CA GLY A 752 6.07 -34.26 27.26
C GLY A 752 7.06 -34.61 26.15
N GLY A 753 8.35 -34.35 26.36
CA GLY A 753 9.44 -34.72 25.48
C GLY A 753 9.67 -36.22 25.40
N ALA A 754 9.53 -36.96 26.52
CA ALA A 754 9.61 -38.41 26.54
C ALA A 754 8.42 -39.05 25.81
N LEU A 755 7.19 -38.56 26.04
CA LEU A 755 5.99 -39.01 25.31
C LEU A 755 6.08 -38.67 23.82
N GLY A 756 6.53 -37.47 23.47
CA GLY A 756 6.73 -37.04 22.09
C GLY A 756 7.81 -37.87 21.37
N THR A 757 8.94 -38.11 22.03
CA THR A 757 10.01 -38.98 21.52
C THR A 757 9.49 -40.41 21.35
N GLY A 758 8.74 -40.94 22.31
CA GLY A 758 8.09 -42.24 22.22
C GLY A 758 7.12 -42.35 21.03
N ALA A 759 6.30 -41.31 20.78
CA ALA A 759 5.39 -41.27 19.64
C ALA A 759 6.12 -41.19 18.29
N VAL A 760 7.21 -40.43 18.20
CA VAL A 760 8.06 -40.36 17.00
C VAL A 760 8.74 -41.71 16.74
N LEU A 761 9.28 -42.35 17.77
CA LEU A 761 9.91 -43.68 17.65
C LEU A 761 8.88 -44.76 17.29
N ALA A 762 7.70 -44.75 17.91
CA ALA A 762 6.62 -45.69 17.59
C ALA A 762 6.13 -45.50 16.14
N SER A 763 5.95 -44.26 15.70
CA SER A 763 5.54 -43.98 14.31
C SER A 763 6.62 -44.33 13.28
N ALA A 764 7.90 -44.38 13.66
CA ALA A 764 8.98 -44.81 12.77
C ALA A 764 8.85 -46.29 12.35
N ALA A 765 8.17 -47.12 13.15
CA ALA A 765 7.82 -48.49 12.77
C ALA A 765 6.88 -48.54 11.54
N LEU A 766 6.12 -47.46 11.31
CA LEU A 766 5.20 -47.34 10.17
C LEU A 766 5.86 -46.76 8.92
N ASP A 767 7.08 -46.24 9.00
CA ASP A 767 7.74 -45.56 7.87
C ASP A 767 7.89 -46.48 6.64
N LYS A 768 8.40 -47.70 6.84
CA LYS A 768 8.61 -48.69 5.78
C LYS A 768 7.30 -49.30 5.23
N PRO A 769 6.33 -49.76 6.05
CA PRO A 769 5.08 -50.29 5.52
C PRO A 769 4.25 -49.20 4.82
N ALA A 770 4.19 -47.97 5.36
CA ALA A 770 3.46 -46.87 4.74
C ALA A 770 4.09 -46.43 3.41
N ASP A 771 5.42 -46.25 3.34
CA ASP A 771 6.08 -45.89 2.07
C ASP A 771 5.90 -46.97 1.00
N ARG A 772 6.00 -48.26 1.36
CA ARG A 772 5.71 -49.37 0.42
C ARG A 772 4.27 -49.34 -0.08
N PHE A 773 3.31 -49.09 0.80
CA PHE A 773 1.90 -48.98 0.42
C PHE A 773 1.67 -47.82 -0.54
N VAL A 774 2.21 -46.63 -0.24
CA VAL A 774 2.06 -45.45 -1.08
C VAL A 774 2.77 -45.63 -2.42
N LYS A 775 4.00 -46.19 -2.45
CA LYS A 775 4.74 -46.47 -3.69
C LYS A 775 3.94 -47.34 -4.66
N ARG A 776 3.15 -48.30 -4.16
CA ARG A 776 2.26 -49.15 -4.99
C ARG A 776 1.03 -48.43 -5.54
N HIS A 777 0.60 -47.34 -4.92
CA HIS A 777 -0.66 -46.65 -5.26
C HIS A 777 -0.45 -45.20 -5.71
N GLN A 778 0.79 -44.78 -5.96
CA GLN A 778 1.14 -43.37 -6.22
C GLN A 778 0.51 -42.79 -7.50
N GLU A 779 0.16 -43.64 -8.47
CA GLU A 779 -0.47 -43.23 -9.73
C GLU A 779 -1.98 -43.00 -9.60
N ASN A 780 -2.60 -43.52 -8.52
CA ASN A 780 -4.02 -43.41 -8.27
C ASN A 780 -4.45 -41.95 -8.12
N ALA A 781 -5.55 -41.57 -8.77
CA ALA A 781 -6.08 -40.21 -8.72
C ALA A 781 -6.36 -39.73 -7.29
N VAL A 782 -6.81 -40.63 -6.41
CA VAL A 782 -7.06 -40.36 -4.98
C VAL A 782 -5.77 -40.00 -4.25
N MET A 783 -4.67 -40.75 -4.45
CA MET A 783 -3.37 -40.48 -3.81
C MET A 783 -2.77 -39.16 -4.29
N ARG A 784 -2.87 -38.87 -5.60
CA ARG A 784 -2.46 -37.58 -6.17
C ARG A 784 -3.28 -36.42 -5.63
N GLY A 785 -4.61 -36.58 -5.54
CA GLY A 785 -5.52 -35.60 -4.95
C GLY A 785 -5.20 -35.32 -3.49
N TRP A 786 -4.94 -36.36 -2.69
CA TRP A 786 -4.56 -36.21 -1.28
C TRP A 786 -3.19 -35.56 -1.12
N GLY A 787 -2.21 -35.90 -1.97
CA GLY A 787 -0.92 -35.22 -2.02
C GLY A 787 -1.04 -33.72 -2.30
N ASN A 788 -1.92 -33.34 -3.23
CA ASN A 788 -2.22 -31.95 -3.53
C ASN A 788 -2.91 -31.24 -2.35
N PHE A 789 -3.87 -31.90 -1.69
CA PHE A 789 -4.50 -31.39 -0.46
C PHE A 789 -3.46 -31.14 0.63
N GLY A 790 -2.57 -32.11 0.92
CA GLY A 790 -1.52 -31.95 1.94
C GLY A 790 -0.51 -30.85 1.62
N LYS A 791 -0.36 -30.47 0.34
CA LYS A 791 0.44 -29.29 -0.08
C LYS A 791 -0.31 -27.97 0.14
N ALA A 792 -1.61 -27.93 -0.16
CA ALA A 792 -2.42 -26.71 -0.13
C ALA A 792 -2.99 -26.37 1.25
N ALA A 793 -3.36 -27.38 2.05
CA ALA A 793 -4.05 -27.21 3.33
C ALA A 793 -3.29 -26.34 4.35
N PRO A 794 -1.97 -26.50 4.57
CA PRO A 794 -1.25 -25.63 5.50
C PRO A 794 -1.30 -24.15 5.09
N ILE A 795 -1.25 -23.87 3.78
CA ILE A 795 -1.35 -22.51 3.24
C ILE A 795 -2.75 -21.95 3.46
N ALA A 796 -3.79 -22.75 3.21
CA ALA A 796 -5.17 -22.37 3.46
C ALA A 796 -5.44 -22.07 4.94
N LEU A 797 -4.89 -22.88 5.86
CA LEU A 797 -5.01 -22.69 7.31
C LEU A 797 -4.30 -21.42 7.79
N VAL A 798 -3.09 -21.14 7.29
CA VAL A 798 -2.40 -19.87 7.54
C VAL A 798 -3.21 -18.69 6.99
N GLY A 799 -3.79 -18.84 5.80
CA GLY A 799 -4.70 -17.85 5.22
C GLY A 799 -5.93 -17.59 6.10
N ALA A 800 -6.54 -18.64 6.65
CA ALA A 800 -7.67 -18.52 7.57
C ALA A 800 -7.28 -17.84 8.89
N ALA A 801 -6.11 -18.15 9.45
CA ALA A 801 -5.59 -17.45 10.62
C ALA A 801 -5.33 -15.96 10.36
N GLY A 802 -4.77 -15.63 9.17
CA GLY A 802 -4.61 -14.25 8.71
C GLY A 802 -5.96 -13.54 8.51
N ALA A 803 -6.98 -14.24 8.01
CA ALA A 803 -8.32 -13.69 7.88
C ALA A 803 -8.97 -13.43 9.25
N ALA A 804 -8.83 -14.34 10.22
CA ALA A 804 -9.29 -14.11 11.58
C ALA A 804 -8.57 -12.92 12.24
N PHE A 805 -7.25 -12.81 12.03
CA PHE A 805 -6.46 -11.64 12.46
C PHE A 805 -6.93 -10.32 11.83
N ALA A 806 -7.34 -10.35 10.56
CA ALA A 806 -7.70 -9.15 9.80
C ALA A 806 -9.17 -8.73 9.96
N PHE A 807 -10.08 -9.68 9.99
CA PHE A 807 -11.54 -9.47 9.87
C PHE A 807 -12.32 -9.96 11.09
N GLY A 808 -11.67 -10.66 12.03
CA GLY A 808 -12.32 -11.18 13.23
C GLY A 808 -12.78 -10.10 14.20
N ASP A 809 -13.59 -10.49 15.17
CA ASP A 809 -13.80 -9.70 16.40
C ASP A 809 -12.52 -9.66 17.25
N GLN A 810 -12.51 -8.90 18.34
CA GLN A 810 -11.30 -8.75 19.18
C GLN A 810 -10.71 -10.10 19.64
N ARG A 811 -11.59 -11.09 19.87
CA ARG A 811 -11.20 -12.46 20.24
C ARG A 811 -10.53 -13.20 19.07
N ALA A 812 -11.18 -13.26 17.91
CA ALA A 812 -10.64 -13.91 16.72
C ALA A 812 -9.39 -13.22 16.17
N GLN A 813 -9.28 -11.89 16.30
CA GLN A 813 -8.07 -11.16 15.94
C GLN A 813 -6.88 -11.60 16.80
N ASN A 814 -7.10 -11.67 18.11
CA ASN A 814 -6.06 -12.10 19.04
C ASN A 814 -5.59 -13.53 18.78
N ILE A 815 -6.52 -14.47 18.57
CA ILE A 815 -6.18 -15.87 18.26
C ILE A 815 -5.55 -16.03 16.88
N GLY A 816 -6.02 -15.27 15.88
CA GLY A 816 -5.41 -15.23 14.55
C GLY A 816 -3.95 -14.82 14.62
N LEU A 817 -3.62 -13.82 15.44
CA LEU A 817 -2.24 -13.43 15.70
C LEU A 817 -1.44 -14.57 16.37
N ILE A 818 -1.95 -15.17 17.44
CA ILE A 818 -1.28 -16.29 18.15
C ILE A 818 -1.02 -17.48 17.22
N SER A 819 -1.96 -17.77 16.33
CA SER A 819 -1.80 -18.80 15.29
C SER A 819 -0.67 -18.46 14.31
N LEU A 820 -0.60 -17.22 13.81
CA LEU A 820 0.48 -16.80 12.92
C LEU A 820 1.85 -16.81 13.62
N GLU A 821 1.88 -16.40 14.89
CA GLU A 821 3.04 -16.47 15.78
C GLU A 821 3.53 -17.91 15.96
N SER A 822 2.60 -18.84 16.20
CA SER A 822 2.85 -20.28 16.33
C SER A 822 3.44 -20.88 15.05
N VAL A 823 2.90 -20.48 13.90
CA VAL A 823 3.39 -20.90 12.58
C VAL A 823 4.84 -20.44 12.38
N ALA A 824 5.17 -19.20 12.72
CA ALA A 824 6.54 -18.69 12.61
C ALA A 824 7.51 -19.47 13.51
N GLY A 825 7.13 -19.73 14.77
CA GLY A 825 7.92 -20.55 15.69
C GLY A 825 8.14 -21.97 15.17
N ALA A 826 7.10 -22.61 14.65
CA ALA A 826 7.18 -23.96 14.09
C ALA A 826 8.09 -24.04 12.86
N ILE A 827 8.07 -23.03 11.99
CA ILE A 827 9.00 -22.93 10.85
C ILE A 827 10.44 -22.84 11.33
N GLY A 828 10.72 -22.02 12.35
CA GLY A 828 12.05 -21.90 12.93
C GLY A 828 12.59 -23.22 13.47
N VAL A 829 11.81 -23.87 14.35
CA VAL A 829 12.20 -25.16 14.98
C VAL A 829 12.38 -26.27 13.95
N THR A 830 11.46 -26.38 12.97
CA THR A 830 11.58 -27.42 11.94
C THR A 830 12.75 -27.18 10.99
N THR A 831 13.11 -25.92 10.71
CA THR A 831 14.30 -25.60 9.90
C THR A 831 15.58 -26.05 10.60
N VAL A 832 15.74 -25.73 11.88
CA VAL A 832 16.88 -26.20 12.69
C VAL A 832 16.93 -27.73 12.73
N GLY A 833 15.78 -28.37 12.98
CA GLY A 833 15.66 -29.84 12.99
C GLY A 833 16.09 -30.50 11.68
N LYS A 834 15.74 -29.91 10.53
CA LYS A 834 16.16 -30.39 9.20
C LYS A 834 17.67 -30.35 9.02
N TYR A 835 18.31 -29.27 9.41
CA TYR A 835 19.77 -29.14 9.35
C TYR A 835 20.49 -30.11 10.28
N ALA A 836 19.94 -30.32 11.49
CA ALA A 836 20.51 -31.21 12.49
C ALA A 836 20.44 -32.68 12.07
N VAL A 837 19.28 -33.14 11.56
CA VAL A 837 19.07 -34.56 11.26
C VAL A 837 19.45 -34.93 9.83
N GLY A 838 19.19 -34.06 8.84
CA GLY A 838 19.60 -34.30 7.46
C GLY A 838 19.01 -35.57 6.81
N ARG A 839 17.86 -36.08 7.27
CA ARG A 839 17.24 -37.33 6.78
C ARG A 839 16.83 -37.22 5.31
N ALA A 840 17.14 -38.23 4.49
CA ALA A 840 16.70 -38.32 3.09
C ALA A 840 15.17 -38.51 2.97
N ARG A 841 14.58 -38.05 1.85
CA ARG A 841 13.14 -38.25 1.60
C ARG A 841 12.82 -39.65 1.09
N PRO A 842 11.58 -40.16 1.27
CA PRO A 842 11.16 -41.44 0.70
C PRO A 842 11.34 -41.52 -0.82
N GLY A 843 11.13 -40.39 -1.52
CA GLY A 843 11.34 -40.29 -2.97
C GLY A 843 12.79 -40.36 -3.46
N GLU A 844 13.79 -40.22 -2.58
CA GLU A 844 15.21 -40.34 -2.94
C GLU A 844 15.68 -41.80 -2.99
N GLU A 845 14.87 -42.74 -2.50
CA GLU A 845 15.14 -44.19 -2.50
C GLU A 845 16.41 -44.63 -1.74
N LEU A 846 16.97 -43.76 -0.89
CA LEU A 846 18.15 -44.04 -0.07
C LEU A 846 17.84 -44.83 1.23
N GLY A 847 16.56 -44.99 1.56
CA GLY A 847 16.10 -45.69 2.77
C GLY A 847 15.77 -44.77 3.95
N SER A 848 15.00 -45.29 4.91
CA SER A 848 14.37 -44.49 5.98
C SER A 848 15.34 -43.93 7.02
N TRP A 849 16.60 -44.36 7.05
CA TRP A 849 17.60 -43.86 8.01
C TRP A 849 18.81 -43.24 7.31
N ALA A 850 18.76 -43.13 5.98
CA ALA A 850 19.83 -42.50 5.23
C ALA A 850 19.80 -40.98 5.38
N HIS A 851 20.98 -40.39 5.34
CA HIS A 851 21.13 -38.94 5.24
C HIS A 851 21.15 -38.54 3.77
N THR A 852 20.59 -37.37 3.46
CA THR A 852 20.65 -36.85 2.10
C THR A 852 22.09 -36.45 1.77
N GLY A 853 22.59 -36.87 0.60
CA GLY A 853 23.84 -36.34 0.01
C GLY A 853 23.65 -34.95 -0.62
N GLY A 854 22.40 -34.46 -0.67
CA GLY A 854 22.02 -33.14 -1.17
C GLY A 854 21.94 -32.07 -0.08
N LYS A 855 21.24 -30.96 -0.37
CA LYS A 855 21.13 -29.83 0.56
C LYS A 855 20.29 -30.21 1.79
N ARG A 856 20.89 -30.21 2.99
CA ARG A 856 20.24 -30.56 4.28
C ARG A 856 18.97 -29.75 4.61
N SER A 857 18.77 -28.58 4.00
CA SER A 857 17.52 -27.81 4.11
C SER A 857 16.32 -28.46 3.42
N GLU A 858 16.54 -29.43 2.53
CA GLU A 858 15.48 -30.21 1.89
C GLU A 858 15.23 -31.56 2.58
N ALA A 859 15.91 -31.82 3.70
CA ALA A 859 15.76 -33.03 4.48
C ALA A 859 14.29 -33.30 4.88
N SER A 860 13.98 -34.59 5.03
CA SER A 860 12.64 -35.08 5.32
C SER A 860 12.20 -34.77 6.76
N PHE A 861 13.08 -34.97 7.74
CA PHE A 861 12.75 -34.85 9.16
C PHE A 861 13.14 -33.49 9.76
N PRO A 862 12.28 -32.84 10.57
CA PRO A 862 10.84 -33.06 10.70
C PRO A 862 10.06 -32.45 9.52
N SER A 863 8.78 -32.83 9.36
CA SER A 863 7.93 -32.25 8.31
C SER A 863 7.48 -30.82 8.63
N GLY A 864 7.91 -29.85 7.82
CA GLY A 864 7.49 -28.46 7.96
C GLY A 864 6.00 -28.24 7.65
N HIS A 865 5.41 -28.98 6.70
CA HIS A 865 3.98 -28.86 6.37
C HIS A 865 3.09 -29.30 7.54
N SER A 866 3.45 -30.40 8.20
CA SER A 866 2.76 -30.87 9.40
C SER A 866 2.89 -29.88 10.54
N ALA A 867 4.10 -29.37 10.80
CA ALA A 867 4.31 -28.39 11.86
C ALA A 867 3.51 -27.10 11.64
N VAL A 868 3.50 -26.57 10.42
CA VAL A 868 2.70 -25.38 10.07
C VAL A 868 1.20 -25.65 10.22
N ALA A 869 0.70 -26.80 9.74
CA ALA A 869 -0.73 -27.12 9.84
C ALA A 869 -1.18 -27.21 11.30
N PHE A 870 -0.45 -27.96 12.14
CA PHE A 870 -0.77 -28.07 13.57
C PHE A 870 -0.60 -26.74 14.30
N ALA A 871 0.45 -25.96 14.01
CA ALA A 871 0.65 -24.65 14.63
C ALA A 871 -0.46 -23.65 14.27
N ALA A 872 -0.97 -23.69 13.03
CA ALA A 872 -2.05 -22.80 12.60
C ALA A 872 -3.40 -23.13 13.26
N VAL A 873 -3.67 -24.41 13.56
CA VAL A 873 -4.98 -24.80 14.10
C VAL A 873 -5.02 -24.88 15.62
N THR A 874 -3.89 -25.16 16.28
CA THR A 874 -3.87 -25.45 17.73
C THR A 874 -4.46 -24.32 18.58
N PRO A 875 -4.11 -23.03 18.36
CA PRO A 875 -4.71 -21.94 19.14
C PRO A 875 -6.23 -21.81 18.94
N PHE A 876 -6.74 -22.06 17.73
CA PHE A 876 -8.17 -22.07 17.47
C PHE A 876 -8.87 -23.29 18.09
N ALA A 877 -8.25 -24.46 17.99
CA ALA A 877 -8.78 -25.70 18.56
C ALA A 877 -8.93 -25.59 20.08
N GLN A 878 -7.98 -24.95 20.76
CA GLN A 878 -8.02 -24.74 22.20
C GLN A 878 -8.93 -23.58 22.62
N GLU A 879 -8.95 -22.47 21.87
CA GLU A 879 -9.79 -21.33 22.22
C GLU A 879 -11.29 -21.60 22.04
N TYR A 880 -11.65 -22.30 20.97
CA TYR A 880 -13.04 -22.56 20.58
C TYR A 880 -13.51 -23.98 20.92
N ASP A 881 -12.72 -24.76 21.65
CA ASP A 881 -12.99 -26.17 21.96
C ASP A 881 -13.37 -26.98 20.70
N ALA A 882 -12.52 -26.85 19.67
CA ALA A 882 -12.75 -27.35 18.32
C ALA A 882 -11.73 -28.45 17.93
N PRO A 883 -11.75 -29.63 18.58
CA PRO A 883 -10.74 -30.68 18.37
C PRO A 883 -10.75 -31.26 16.95
N TRP A 884 -11.84 -31.10 16.19
CA TRP A 884 -11.94 -31.52 14.79
C TRP A 884 -10.88 -30.85 13.89
N LEU A 885 -10.37 -29.68 14.29
CA LEU A 885 -9.29 -29.00 13.59
C LEU A 885 -7.98 -29.80 13.58
N TYR A 886 -7.69 -30.58 14.64
CA TYR A 886 -6.55 -31.50 14.64
C TYR A 886 -6.71 -32.61 13.60
N GLY A 887 -7.95 -33.04 13.34
CA GLY A 887 -8.28 -33.96 12.26
C GLY A 887 -7.89 -33.39 10.88
N LEU A 888 -8.19 -32.12 10.63
CA LEU A 888 -7.75 -31.44 9.39
C LEU A 888 -6.23 -31.38 9.26
N ALA A 889 -5.52 -31.04 10.33
CA ALA A 889 -4.06 -31.00 10.33
C ALA A 889 -3.43 -32.40 10.14
N ALA A 890 -4.04 -33.43 10.72
CA ALA A 890 -3.64 -34.83 10.53
C ALA A 890 -3.88 -35.29 9.09
N LEU A 891 -5.05 -34.99 8.49
CA LEU A 891 -5.33 -35.30 7.07
C LEU A 891 -4.36 -34.60 6.12
N SER A 892 -4.02 -33.34 6.40
CA SER A 892 -3.00 -32.59 5.65
C SER A 892 -1.63 -33.28 5.74
N SER A 893 -1.26 -33.72 6.95
CA SER A 893 0.00 -34.42 7.24
C SER A 893 0.08 -35.78 6.53
N ALA A 894 -0.98 -36.58 6.59
CA ALA A 894 -1.09 -37.84 5.86
C ALA A 894 -0.96 -37.66 4.34
N GLY A 895 -1.47 -36.55 3.79
CA GLY A 895 -1.29 -36.18 2.38
C GLY A 895 0.18 -36.00 2.00
N ARG A 896 1.04 -35.57 2.93
CA ARG A 896 2.49 -35.47 2.68
C ARG A 896 3.18 -36.83 2.61
N VAL A 897 2.68 -37.81 3.36
CA VAL A 897 3.10 -39.21 3.26
C VAL A 897 2.62 -39.81 1.93
N ALA A 898 1.36 -39.55 1.54
CA ALA A 898 0.80 -39.97 0.26
C ALA A 898 1.56 -39.39 -0.96
N ALA A 899 2.13 -38.19 -0.82
CA ALA A 899 3.00 -37.59 -1.85
C ALA A 899 4.45 -38.10 -1.83
N ARG A 900 4.79 -39.07 -0.96
CA ARG A 900 6.15 -39.60 -0.72
C ARG A 900 7.20 -38.53 -0.44
N GLN A 901 6.78 -37.42 0.18
CA GLN A 901 7.67 -36.31 0.55
C GLN A 901 8.21 -36.44 1.98
N HIS A 902 7.51 -37.21 2.82
CA HIS A 902 7.82 -37.40 4.23
C HIS A 902 7.44 -38.82 4.66
N PHE A 903 8.24 -39.41 5.56
CA PHE A 903 7.86 -40.60 6.30
C PHE A 903 6.82 -40.28 7.38
N VAL A 904 6.18 -41.30 7.95
CA VAL A 904 5.14 -41.13 8.96
C VAL A 904 5.72 -40.43 10.19
N SER A 905 6.89 -40.88 10.65
CA SER A 905 7.56 -40.28 11.80
C SER A 905 8.01 -38.83 11.59
N ASP A 906 8.31 -38.42 10.34
CA ASP A 906 8.57 -37.02 10.00
C ASP A 906 7.34 -36.14 10.24
N THR A 907 6.16 -36.64 9.86
CA THR A 907 4.89 -35.92 9.99
C THR A 907 4.38 -35.88 11.42
N VAL A 908 4.60 -36.95 12.19
CA VAL A 908 4.30 -36.99 13.64
C VAL A 908 5.21 -36.03 14.40
N ALA A 909 6.52 -36.05 14.13
CA ALA A 909 7.45 -35.10 14.75
C ALA A 909 7.11 -33.65 14.40
N GLY A 910 6.80 -33.37 13.12
CA GLY A 910 6.33 -32.06 12.68
C GLY A 910 5.05 -31.63 13.39
N GLY A 911 4.03 -32.49 13.42
CA GLY A 911 2.75 -32.22 14.08
C GLY A 911 2.89 -31.94 15.58
N LEU A 912 3.74 -32.72 16.28
CA LEU A 912 4.05 -32.50 17.70
C LEU A 912 4.73 -31.15 17.95
N VAL A 913 5.68 -30.75 17.10
CA VAL A 913 6.30 -29.42 17.17
C VAL A 913 5.25 -28.32 17.01
N GLY A 914 4.39 -28.45 16.00
CA GLY A 914 3.32 -27.47 15.76
C GLY A 914 2.31 -27.38 16.91
N TYR A 915 1.88 -28.53 17.44
CA TYR A 915 0.98 -28.63 18.58
C TYR A 915 1.60 -28.05 19.85
N ALA A 916 2.86 -28.39 20.14
CA ALA A 916 3.56 -27.92 21.35
C ALA A 916 3.72 -26.39 21.33
N ILE A 917 4.17 -25.83 20.20
CA ILE A 917 4.36 -24.38 20.06
C ILE A 917 3.00 -23.66 20.12
N GLY A 918 1.99 -24.17 19.42
CA GLY A 918 0.65 -23.59 19.43
C GLY A 918 0.00 -23.61 20.81
N SER A 919 0.13 -24.72 21.54
CA SER A 919 -0.40 -24.85 22.90
C SER A 919 0.33 -23.95 23.88
N TRP A 920 1.65 -23.88 23.77
CA TRP A 920 2.49 -23.05 24.62
C TRP A 920 2.18 -21.56 24.46
N LEU A 921 2.09 -21.06 23.22
CA LEU A 921 1.78 -19.66 22.95
C LEU A 921 0.32 -19.30 23.32
N TRP A 922 -0.62 -20.22 23.14
CA TRP A 922 -2.00 -20.02 23.58
C TRP A 922 -2.12 -19.99 25.11
N GLN A 923 -1.48 -20.92 25.82
CA GLN A 923 -1.53 -21.01 27.29
C GLN A 923 -0.84 -19.81 27.97
N SER A 924 0.32 -19.38 27.45
CA SER A 924 1.04 -18.18 27.90
C SER A 924 0.14 -16.94 27.96
N GLN A 925 -0.81 -16.82 27.02
CA GLN A 925 -1.70 -15.67 26.94
C GLN A 925 -2.83 -15.68 28.00
N ARG A 926 -3.12 -16.83 28.61
CA ARG A 926 -4.18 -16.99 29.62
C ARG A 926 -3.66 -16.95 31.05
N GLU A 927 -2.43 -17.39 31.30
CA GLU A 927 -1.79 -17.32 32.62
C GLU A 927 -1.25 -15.91 32.86
N ASN A 928 -2.16 -14.97 33.11
CA ASN A 928 -1.85 -13.57 33.43
C ASN A 928 -1.32 -13.42 34.87
N ARG A 929 -0.26 -14.17 35.23
CA ARG A 929 0.46 -14.09 36.50
C ARG A 929 1.96 -14.02 36.24
N GLY A 930 2.44 -12.85 35.85
CA GLY A 930 3.86 -12.59 35.66
C GLY A 930 4.41 -11.73 36.79
N SER A 931 5.11 -12.35 37.75
CA SER A 931 6.10 -11.63 38.56
C SER A 931 7.33 -11.41 37.71
N PHE A 932 7.76 -10.17 37.50
CA PHE A 932 8.98 -9.90 36.73
C PHE A 932 10.14 -9.50 37.64
N LEU A 933 11.31 -10.03 37.32
CA LEU A 933 12.58 -9.67 37.93
C LEU A 933 13.07 -8.38 37.27
N SER A 934 12.96 -7.26 37.97
CA SER A 934 13.50 -5.97 37.54
C SER A 934 14.89 -5.80 38.13
N ILE A 935 15.91 -5.84 37.27
CA ILE A 935 17.30 -5.55 37.63
C ILE A 935 17.59 -4.11 37.23
N ASN A 936 17.75 -3.22 38.21
CA ASN A 936 18.05 -1.81 38.05
C ASN A 936 19.55 -1.58 38.35
N PRO A 937 20.39 -1.39 37.32
CA PRO A 937 21.79 -1.06 37.55
C PRO A 937 21.93 0.42 37.98
N GLY A 938 22.54 0.64 39.13
CA GLY A 938 23.09 1.92 39.57
C GLY A 938 24.59 2.00 39.28
N PRO A 939 25.21 3.20 39.37
CA PRO A 939 26.63 3.38 39.07
C PRO A 939 27.61 2.53 39.89
N LYS A 940 27.17 1.98 41.05
CA LYS A 940 27.97 1.14 41.95
C LYS A 940 27.21 -0.05 42.57
N GLU A 941 25.96 -0.30 42.18
CA GLU A 941 25.15 -1.39 42.72
C GLU A 941 24.17 -1.94 41.69
N ILE A 942 23.72 -3.18 41.88
CA ILE A 942 22.70 -3.82 41.06
C ILE A 942 21.49 -4.08 41.97
N GLY A 943 20.44 -3.28 41.81
CA GLY A 943 19.18 -3.49 42.52
C GLY A 943 18.37 -4.58 41.83
N VAL A 944 18.17 -5.72 42.49
CA VAL A 944 17.28 -6.79 42.01
C VAL A 944 15.95 -6.68 42.74
N SER A 945 14.86 -6.45 42.02
CA SER A 945 13.52 -6.36 42.59
C SER A 945 12.59 -7.35 41.92
N TRP A 946 11.80 -8.07 42.73
CA TRP A 946 10.79 -8.99 42.28
C TRP A 946 9.42 -8.35 42.50
N ARG A 947 8.71 -7.99 41.43
CA ARG A 947 7.36 -7.42 41.52
C ARG A 947 6.35 -8.42 41.00
N GLY A 948 5.56 -8.99 41.90
CA GLY A 948 4.33 -9.71 41.56
C GLY A 948 3.16 -8.73 41.43
N SER A 949 2.38 -8.85 40.37
CA SER A 949 1.04 -8.24 40.31
C SER A 949 0.06 -9.26 40.88
N TYR A 950 -0.67 -8.89 41.94
CA TYR A 950 -1.78 -9.69 42.47
C TYR A 950 -3.05 -9.47 41.68
#